data_AF-A0A550I1H2-F1
#
_entry.id   AF-A0A550I1H2-F1
#
_cell.length_a   1.000
_cell.length_b   1.000
_cell.length_c   1.000
_cell.angle_alpha   90.00
_cell.angle_beta   90.00
_cell.angle_gamma   90.00
#
_symmetry.space_group_name_H-M   'P 1'
#
loop_
_entity.id
_entity.type
_entity.pdbx_description
1 polymer ?
#
loop_
_entity_poly.entity_id
_entity_poly.type
_entity_poly.pdbx_seq_one_letter_code
_entity_poly.pdbx_strand_id
1 'polypeptide(L)'
;MKQQGVHPEDAEGTSEVSSRPDTGDDTDERTANASEKADLTKKTDPDGRADGQADAHEERGDEAADCADDAHSEEVEGDEPLLPARVHRPSDLMRLLVGVLAIALLLAIAAFAHGTTSGLAQDINKGTDEAPDLLIKIAGLASSIAILLVPVAFAIERLIKRDGLRIADGVLAAVLAHGVTLATDLWVAKAAPGSIQKALTQPSPGDIHALTDPVHGYLAPVIAYMTAVGMSRRPRWRAVLWVVLMLDAFSMLVTGYTTPFSIILTVLIGWSVAYGTLYAVGSPNVRPTGRTLMAGLRHVGFHPVSAARDETPEALDGDRGRRYFVTLQDGPPLDVTVVDREQQAQGFFYRVWRRLTLRGITTRRSLQSLRQALEQEALLAYAAIAAGANAPKLIATSELGPDAVMLVYEHTGGRTLDSLPDEDITDELLRDTWHQVQALQSRRIAHRRLAGDAILVDRSGTVILTDLRNGEIAAGELLLRMDVAQLVTTLGLRIGAERAVASAVGVLGPDAVADCLPMLQPIALTRSHRATLRKLARERSEREREAVLEASRQAKLARAEEHEHTSEATRPVLEKPDKKAARAEQRAEKRAIDDALEEAREEDLLTQIRHQVLLIRPQAPVEPARLERIRPRTLISFIAGAFGAYFLLTQLTHIEFGTLFDEAEWGWVAAAVLFSMLSYFAAAMSLLGFVPERVPFMRTVAAQVAGSFVKIVAPAAVGGVALNTRFLQRSGVRPGLAVASVGASQLFGLGCHILMLLSFGYLTGTEKTPSLSPSRTVIAGLLTVAVLVLVVTSVPFLRKFVVTRVRSLFAGVVPRMLDVLQRPQKLLTGIGGMLLLTACFVMCLDASVRAFGTEGMPSLSIASVAVVFLAGNALGSAAPTPGGVGAVEATLTVGLIAVGLPSEVAAPAVLLYRLLTLWLPVLPGWLFFNHLTRKGAL
;
A
#
# COMPACT_ATOMS: atom_id res chain seq x y z
N MET A 1 20.99 -75.78 -25.81
CA MET A 1 21.60 -75.67 -24.47
C MET A 1 21.95 -74.20 -24.27
N LYS A 2 21.08 -73.24 -23.87
CA LYS A 2 19.81 -73.12 -23.12
C LYS A 2 19.94 -72.70 -21.63
N GLN A 3 19.67 -71.40 -21.37
CA GLN A 3 19.12 -70.75 -20.14
C GLN A 3 19.94 -70.89 -18.83
N GLN A 4 19.87 -70.02 -17.79
CA GLN A 4 19.02 -68.85 -17.42
C GLN A 4 19.80 -67.93 -16.42
N GLY A 5 19.55 -66.61 -16.31
CA GLY A 5 18.86 -65.94 -15.17
C GLY A 5 19.81 -65.39 -14.05
N VAL A 6 20.23 -64.10 -14.03
CA VAL A 6 19.64 -62.86 -13.42
C VAL A 6 19.84 -62.69 -11.88
N HIS A 7 20.24 -61.48 -11.44
CA HIS A 7 20.52 -61.06 -10.04
C HIS A 7 20.22 -59.54 -9.79
N PRO A 8 19.95 -59.06 -8.55
CA PRO A 8 19.63 -57.64 -8.24
C PRO A 8 20.43 -56.96 -7.07
N GLU A 9 20.04 -55.70 -6.74
CA GLU A 9 20.10 -54.95 -5.44
C GLU A 9 21.35 -54.13 -4.92
N ASP A 10 21.15 -52.80 -4.80
CA ASP A 10 21.16 -51.84 -3.63
C ASP A 10 22.33 -51.52 -2.63
N ALA A 11 22.41 -50.21 -2.28
CA ALA A 11 22.87 -49.51 -1.02
C ALA A 11 24.38 -49.48 -0.61
N GLU A 12 24.98 -48.52 0.13
CA GLU A 12 24.59 -47.21 0.77
C GLU A 12 25.82 -46.31 1.13
N GLY A 13 25.66 -44.98 1.40
CA GLY A 13 26.65 -44.07 2.10
C GLY A 13 27.32 -42.92 1.28
N THR A 14 28.05 -41.90 1.79
CA THR A 14 28.18 -41.22 3.14
C THR A 14 28.97 -39.86 3.09
N SER A 15 28.56 -38.86 3.91
CA SER A 15 29.29 -37.73 4.59
C SER A 15 30.32 -36.74 3.94
N GLU A 16 29.94 -35.44 3.89
CA GLU A 16 30.53 -34.20 4.54
C GLU A 16 32.05 -33.75 4.48
N VAL A 17 32.30 -32.41 4.47
CA VAL A 17 33.43 -31.59 5.07
C VAL A 17 34.37 -30.67 4.19
N SER A 18 34.26 -29.33 4.40
CA SER A 18 35.28 -28.22 4.55
C SER A 18 36.16 -27.54 3.44
N SER A 19 36.27 -26.19 3.60
CA SER A 19 37.42 -25.23 3.48
C SER A 19 37.87 -24.49 2.18
N ARG A 20 38.14 -23.18 2.39
CA ARG A 20 38.74 -22.05 1.61
C ARG A 20 40.29 -22.15 1.38
N PRO A 21 41.05 -21.19 0.76
CA PRO A 21 40.76 -19.77 0.36
C PRO A 21 41.32 -19.24 -1.02
N ASP A 22 41.02 -17.96 -1.36
CA ASP A 22 41.68 -16.95 -2.25
C ASP A 22 42.08 -17.32 -3.72
N THR A 23 42.39 -16.45 -4.71
CA THR A 23 42.71 -15.00 -4.90
C THR A 23 42.31 -14.52 -6.33
N GLY A 24 42.22 -13.20 -6.59
CA GLY A 24 42.30 -12.58 -7.95
C GLY A 24 40.99 -12.60 -8.77
N ASP A 25 40.34 -11.51 -9.22
CA ASP A 25 40.73 -10.20 -9.78
C ASP A 25 40.80 -10.16 -11.33
N ASP A 26 40.18 -9.10 -11.86
CA ASP A 26 40.18 -8.52 -13.21
C ASP A 26 39.69 -9.22 -14.51
N THR A 27 39.03 -8.37 -15.31
CA THR A 27 38.97 -8.26 -16.79
C THR A 27 38.20 -9.24 -17.71
N ASP A 28 37.20 -8.62 -18.37
CA ASP A 28 36.95 -8.53 -19.82
C ASP A 28 36.45 -9.66 -20.76
N GLU A 29 35.71 -9.13 -21.74
CA GLU A 29 35.41 -9.58 -23.11
C GLU A 29 34.83 -10.98 -23.42
N ARG A 30 33.63 -10.93 -24.02
CA ARG A 30 33.30 -11.46 -25.37
C ARG A 30 34.06 -12.71 -25.83
N THR A 31 33.33 -13.79 -26.12
CA THR A 31 32.86 -14.13 -27.48
C THR A 31 32.18 -15.51 -27.47
N ALA A 32 31.37 -15.77 -28.51
CA ALA A 32 31.16 -17.09 -29.14
C ALA A 32 30.63 -18.28 -28.31
N ASN A 33 29.99 -19.29 -28.87
CA ASN A 33 29.08 -19.48 -30.01
C ASN A 33 28.77 -20.99 -30.02
N ALA A 34 27.68 -21.40 -30.69
CA ALA A 34 27.50 -22.71 -31.35
C ALA A 34 27.69 -24.03 -30.57
N SER A 35 26.60 -24.82 -30.50
CA SER A 35 26.45 -26.14 -31.16
C SER A 35 24.99 -26.62 -30.99
N GLU A 36 24.37 -27.49 -31.80
CA GLU A 36 24.65 -28.08 -33.12
C GLU A 36 23.38 -28.82 -33.63
N LYS A 37 23.27 -29.00 -34.98
CA LYS A 37 22.64 -30.15 -35.68
C LYS A 37 21.12 -30.45 -35.49
N ALA A 38 20.41 -31.06 -36.46
CA ALA A 38 20.71 -31.34 -37.87
C ALA A 38 19.42 -31.54 -38.72
N ASP A 39 19.42 -30.91 -39.89
CA ASP A 39 19.19 -31.44 -41.25
C ASP A 39 18.50 -32.81 -41.49
N LEU A 40 17.67 -32.88 -42.55
CA LEU A 40 17.80 -33.91 -43.59
C LEU A 40 17.01 -33.57 -44.88
N THR A 41 17.72 -33.06 -45.90
CA THR A 41 17.24 -32.98 -47.29
C THR A 41 17.59 -34.23 -48.11
N LYS A 42 16.96 -34.41 -49.29
CA LYS A 42 17.20 -35.57 -50.18
C LYS A 42 17.58 -35.16 -51.62
N LYS A 43 18.89 -35.09 -51.86
CA LYS A 43 19.64 -35.60 -53.02
C LYS A 43 19.08 -35.36 -54.44
N THR A 44 19.83 -34.61 -55.27
CA THR A 44 20.54 -35.14 -56.48
C THR A 44 21.47 -34.11 -57.13
N ASP A 45 22.50 -34.65 -57.79
CA ASP A 45 23.51 -34.06 -58.69
C ASP A 45 23.87 -35.22 -59.69
N PRO A 46 24.60 -35.07 -60.83
CA PRO A 46 25.49 -33.94 -61.18
C PRO A 46 25.50 -33.49 -62.68
N ASP A 47 26.40 -32.53 -62.95
CA ASP A 47 27.24 -32.35 -64.17
C ASP A 47 26.63 -31.99 -65.55
N GLY A 48 27.21 -30.94 -66.16
CA GLY A 48 28.13 -31.22 -67.28
C GLY A 48 27.79 -30.77 -68.71
N ARG A 49 28.01 -29.47 -69.01
CA ARG A 49 28.46 -28.88 -70.31
C ARG A 49 27.63 -29.04 -71.61
N ALA A 50 27.32 -27.87 -72.18
CA ALA A 50 27.43 -27.48 -73.61
C ALA A 50 26.77 -28.33 -74.72
N ASP A 51 25.67 -27.84 -75.31
CA ASP A 51 25.66 -27.16 -76.63
C ASP A 51 24.21 -26.95 -77.14
N GLY A 52 24.00 -26.00 -78.06
CA GLY A 52 22.93 -26.09 -79.07
C GLY A 52 21.63 -25.28 -78.90
N GLN A 53 21.61 -24.07 -79.48
CA GLN A 53 20.62 -23.56 -80.47
C GLN A 53 19.09 -23.53 -80.21
N ALA A 54 18.48 -22.44 -80.70
CA ALA A 54 17.09 -22.27 -81.21
C ALA A 54 15.96 -21.83 -80.25
N ASP A 55 15.76 -20.51 -80.22
CA ASP A 55 14.55 -19.81 -80.72
C ASP A 55 13.11 -20.27 -80.38
N ALA A 56 12.43 -19.36 -79.65
CA ALA A 56 11.20 -18.65 -80.06
C ALA A 56 9.78 -19.17 -79.69
N HIS A 57 8.95 -18.18 -79.28
CA HIS A 57 7.47 -18.13 -79.16
C HIS A 57 6.80 -19.15 -78.19
N GLU A 58 5.78 -18.86 -77.38
CA GLU A 58 4.57 -18.02 -77.51
C GLU A 58 4.26 -17.37 -76.13
N GLU A 59 3.83 -16.11 -76.01
CA GLU A 59 2.49 -15.54 -76.22
C GLU A 59 1.32 -16.08 -75.36
N ARG A 60 0.57 -15.13 -74.76
CA ARG A 60 -0.75 -15.19 -74.09
C ARG A 60 -0.88 -15.80 -72.68
N GLY A 61 -1.22 -14.92 -71.74
CA GLY A 61 -1.69 -15.25 -70.38
C GLY A 61 -2.04 -14.03 -69.53
N ASP A 62 -2.54 -12.96 -70.14
CA ASP A 62 -2.94 -11.72 -69.46
C ASP A 62 -4.27 -11.93 -68.71
N GLU A 63 -4.30 -11.71 -67.39
CA GLU A 63 -5.46 -11.45 -66.49
C GLU A 63 -5.16 -11.65 -64.99
N ALA A 64 -3.96 -12.14 -64.61
CA ALA A 64 -3.63 -12.50 -63.22
C ALA A 64 -2.58 -11.60 -62.51
N ALA A 65 -2.12 -10.51 -63.13
CA ALA A 65 -1.04 -9.67 -62.60
C ALA A 65 -1.49 -8.65 -61.53
N ASP A 66 -2.73 -8.16 -61.60
CA ASP A 66 -3.23 -7.00 -60.82
C ASP A 66 -3.57 -7.32 -59.35
N CYS A 67 -3.41 -8.58 -58.92
CA CYS A 67 -3.69 -9.03 -57.54
C CYS A 67 -2.44 -9.41 -56.74
N ALA A 68 -1.24 -9.30 -57.33
CA ALA A 68 0.01 -9.73 -56.70
C ALA A 68 0.80 -8.59 -56.02
N ASP A 69 0.67 -7.35 -56.51
CA ASP A 69 1.47 -6.20 -56.05
C ASP A 69 0.93 -5.58 -54.73
N ASP A 70 -0.38 -5.72 -54.47
CA ASP A 70 -1.04 -5.24 -53.24
C ASP A 70 -0.65 -6.02 -51.96
N ALA A 71 0.01 -7.17 -52.09
CA ALA A 71 0.37 -8.02 -50.95
C ALA A 71 1.66 -7.56 -50.23
N HIS A 72 2.48 -6.73 -50.87
CA HIS A 72 3.79 -6.30 -50.36
C HIS A 72 3.78 -4.93 -49.65
N SER A 73 2.62 -4.28 -49.54
CA SER A 73 2.47 -2.93 -48.97
C SER A 73 1.91 -2.90 -47.53
N GLU A 74 1.64 -4.04 -46.87
CA GLU A 74 1.20 -4.12 -45.46
C GLU A 74 2.35 -4.18 -44.42
N GLU A 75 3.54 -3.68 -44.74
CA GLU A 75 4.68 -3.75 -43.82
C GLU A 75 4.61 -2.68 -42.72
N VAL A 76 4.29 -3.11 -41.50
CA VAL A 76 4.49 -2.31 -40.28
C VAL A 76 5.99 -2.20 -40.07
N GLU A 77 6.57 -1.07 -40.47
CA GLU A 77 8.01 -0.80 -40.38
C GLU A 77 8.46 -0.67 -38.92
N GLY A 78 8.77 -1.82 -38.32
CA GLY A 78 9.11 -1.99 -36.92
C GLY A 78 8.61 -3.34 -36.39
N ASP A 79 9.55 -4.19 -35.98
CA ASP A 79 9.29 -5.55 -35.49
C ASP A 79 8.50 -5.48 -34.16
N GLU A 80 7.15 -5.48 -34.22
CA GLU A 80 6.30 -5.38 -33.02
C GLU A 80 6.55 -6.62 -32.15
N PRO A 81 7.21 -6.49 -30.98
CA PRO A 81 7.69 -7.64 -30.25
C PRO A 81 6.51 -8.50 -29.82
N LEU A 82 6.52 -9.77 -30.25
CA LEU A 82 5.41 -10.71 -30.11
C LEU A 82 4.79 -10.62 -28.72
N LEU A 83 3.61 -9.98 -28.66
CA LEU A 83 2.95 -9.68 -27.42
C LEU A 83 2.66 -10.99 -26.68
N PRO A 84 3.05 -11.14 -25.40
CA PRO A 84 2.87 -12.39 -24.68
C PRO A 84 1.38 -12.72 -24.62
N ALA A 85 1.02 -13.95 -25.00
CA ALA A 85 -0.38 -14.38 -25.16
C ALA A 85 -1.23 -14.20 -23.88
N ARG A 86 -0.57 -14.23 -22.71
CA ARG A 86 -1.18 -13.94 -21.40
C ARG A 86 -0.41 -12.82 -20.70
N VAL A 87 -1.14 -11.95 -20.01
CA VAL A 87 -0.61 -10.83 -19.21
C VAL A 87 -1.27 -10.82 -17.83
N HIS A 88 -0.42 -10.77 -16.80
CA HIS A 88 -0.79 -10.59 -15.40
C HIS A 88 -1.24 -9.14 -15.16
N ARG A 89 -2.55 -8.89 -15.16
CA ARG A 89 -3.12 -7.55 -14.95
C ARG A 89 -3.08 -7.16 -13.46
N PRO A 90 -2.44 -6.04 -13.06
CA PRO A 90 -2.49 -5.56 -11.68
C PRO A 90 -3.92 -5.25 -11.19
N SER A 91 -4.84 -4.96 -12.11
CA SER A 91 -6.27 -4.76 -11.80
C SER A 91 -6.95 -6.00 -11.25
N ASP A 92 -6.46 -7.19 -11.58
CA ASP A 92 -7.13 -8.44 -11.23
C ASP A 92 -6.64 -8.88 -9.84
N LEU A 93 -5.32 -8.77 -9.58
CA LEU A 93 -4.77 -8.84 -8.22
C LEU A 93 -5.47 -7.87 -7.27
N MET A 94 -5.81 -6.66 -7.72
CA MET A 94 -6.48 -5.70 -6.84
C MET A 94 -7.92 -6.05 -6.51
N ARG A 95 -8.64 -6.67 -7.46
CA ARG A 95 -10.02 -7.13 -7.22
C ARG A 95 -10.00 -8.33 -6.27
N LEU A 96 -9.03 -9.23 -6.41
CA LEU A 96 -8.75 -10.26 -5.40
C LEU A 96 -8.50 -9.63 -4.02
N LEU A 97 -7.60 -8.65 -3.88
CA LEU A 97 -7.29 -8.03 -2.58
C LEU A 97 -8.49 -7.29 -1.98
N VAL A 98 -9.28 -6.57 -2.78
CA VAL A 98 -10.53 -5.95 -2.34
C VAL A 98 -11.56 -7.00 -1.92
N GLY A 99 -11.62 -8.14 -2.62
CA GLY A 99 -12.52 -9.24 -2.31
C GLY A 99 -12.18 -9.93 -1.00
N VAL A 100 -10.90 -10.27 -0.80
CA VAL A 100 -10.38 -10.80 0.46
C VAL A 100 -10.60 -9.82 1.61
N LEU A 101 -10.40 -8.52 1.41
CA LEU A 101 -10.69 -7.50 2.42
C LEU A 101 -12.20 -7.39 2.72
N ALA A 102 -13.06 -7.50 1.71
CA ALA A 102 -14.51 -7.50 1.88
C ALA A 102 -15.01 -8.76 2.60
N ILE A 103 -14.42 -9.93 2.33
CA ILE A 103 -14.70 -11.18 3.08
C ILE A 103 -14.26 -11.01 4.54
N ALA A 104 -13.05 -10.50 4.80
CA ALA A 104 -12.58 -10.26 6.15
C ALA A 104 -13.45 -9.25 6.91
N LEU A 105 -13.92 -8.19 6.23
CA LEU A 105 -14.86 -7.22 6.80
C LEU A 105 -16.24 -7.84 7.07
N LEU A 106 -16.76 -8.66 6.14
CA LEU A 106 -18.04 -9.36 6.32
C LEU A 106 -17.98 -10.33 7.50
N LEU A 107 -16.91 -11.11 7.62
CA LEU A 107 -16.69 -12.04 8.74
C LEU A 107 -16.50 -11.28 10.06
N ALA A 108 -15.84 -10.12 10.05
CA ALA A 108 -15.76 -9.25 11.23
C ALA A 108 -17.15 -8.71 11.63
N ILE A 109 -17.94 -8.22 10.67
CA ILE A 109 -19.32 -7.77 10.95
C ILE A 109 -20.16 -8.94 11.47
N ALA A 110 -20.09 -10.13 10.86
CA ALA A 110 -20.78 -11.34 11.32
C ALA A 110 -20.39 -11.73 12.75
N ALA A 111 -19.10 -11.60 13.11
CA ALA A 111 -18.61 -11.88 14.45
C ALA A 111 -19.14 -10.91 15.53
N PHE A 112 -19.37 -9.64 15.17
CA PHE A 112 -19.73 -8.56 16.10
C PHE A 112 -21.24 -8.18 16.09
N ALA A 113 -21.97 -8.41 15.00
CA ALA A 113 -23.33 -7.90 14.78
C ALA A 113 -24.41 -9.00 14.72
N HIS A 114 -24.15 -10.17 15.31
CA HIS A 114 -25.01 -11.36 15.18
C HIS A 114 -26.49 -11.11 15.55
N GLY A 115 -26.78 -10.21 16.51
CA GLY A 115 -28.14 -9.88 16.93
C GLY A 115 -28.94 -9.15 15.84
N THR A 116 -28.29 -8.23 15.11
CA THR A 116 -28.90 -7.56 13.95
C THR A 116 -29.08 -8.53 12.80
N THR A 117 -28.13 -9.46 12.59
CA THR A 117 -28.24 -10.50 11.57
C THR A 117 -29.43 -11.43 11.82
N SER A 118 -29.61 -11.90 13.06
CA SER A 118 -30.76 -12.74 13.43
C SER A 118 -32.09 -11.98 13.33
N GLY A 119 -32.12 -10.70 13.70
CA GLY A 119 -33.32 -9.86 13.54
C GLY A 119 -33.73 -9.72 12.08
N LEU A 120 -32.80 -9.34 11.20
CA LEU A 120 -33.07 -9.20 9.76
C LEU A 120 -33.55 -10.52 9.13
N ALA A 121 -32.99 -11.66 9.52
CA ALA A 121 -33.46 -12.97 9.03
C ALA A 121 -34.88 -13.29 9.53
N GLN A 122 -35.19 -13.01 10.80
CA GLN A 122 -36.52 -13.22 11.37
C GLN A 122 -37.57 -12.29 10.75
N ASP A 123 -37.25 -11.02 10.50
CA ASP A 123 -38.14 -10.05 9.87
C ASP A 123 -38.48 -10.47 8.42
N ILE A 124 -37.49 -10.97 7.67
CA ILE A 124 -37.70 -11.43 6.28
C ILE A 124 -38.54 -12.71 6.24
N ASN A 125 -38.28 -13.68 7.12
CA ASN A 125 -39.10 -14.89 7.22
C ASN A 125 -40.55 -14.54 7.59
N LYS A 126 -40.75 -13.69 8.60
CA LYS A 126 -42.08 -13.24 9.04
C LYS A 126 -42.83 -12.42 7.99
N GLY A 127 -42.13 -11.61 7.19
CA GLY A 127 -42.72 -10.88 6.07
C GLY A 127 -43.03 -11.76 4.85
N THR A 128 -42.59 -13.02 4.85
CA THR A 128 -42.76 -13.97 3.74
C THR A 128 -43.99 -14.85 3.92
N ASP A 129 -44.50 -15.03 5.14
CA ASP A 129 -45.68 -15.86 5.45
C ASP A 129 -46.98 -15.42 4.71
N GLU A 130 -47.02 -14.19 4.17
CA GLU A 130 -48.14 -13.66 3.38
C GLU A 130 -48.00 -13.87 1.85
N ALA A 131 -46.85 -14.36 1.37
CA ALA A 131 -46.56 -14.45 -0.06
C ALA A 131 -47.16 -15.71 -0.72
N PRO A 132 -47.71 -15.64 -1.96
CA PRO A 132 -48.27 -16.81 -2.63
C PRO A 132 -47.22 -17.90 -2.90
N ASP A 133 -47.38 -19.02 -2.21
CA ASP A 133 -46.51 -20.20 -2.23
C ASP A 133 -46.19 -20.73 -3.66
N LEU A 134 -47.14 -20.57 -4.60
CA LEU A 134 -46.97 -20.89 -6.02
C LEU A 134 -45.95 -19.97 -6.73
N LEU A 135 -45.93 -18.66 -6.42
CA LEU A 135 -44.99 -17.72 -7.01
C LEU A 135 -43.55 -18.01 -6.54
N ILE A 136 -43.38 -18.35 -5.25
CA ILE A 136 -42.08 -18.72 -4.68
C ILE A 136 -41.54 -19.98 -5.37
N LYS A 137 -42.37 -21.02 -5.51
CA LYS A 137 -42.00 -22.29 -6.16
C LYS A 137 -41.67 -22.11 -7.64
N ILE A 138 -42.43 -21.28 -8.37
CA ILE A 138 -42.13 -20.96 -9.77
C ILE A 138 -40.85 -20.12 -9.90
N ALA A 139 -40.64 -19.12 -9.03
CA ALA A 139 -39.44 -18.29 -9.02
C ALA A 139 -38.18 -19.11 -8.74
N GLY A 140 -38.20 -19.98 -7.72
CA GLY A 140 -37.09 -20.88 -7.39
C GLY A 140 -36.79 -21.91 -8.48
N LEU A 141 -37.82 -22.51 -9.09
CA LEU A 141 -37.65 -23.44 -10.21
C LEU A 141 -37.12 -22.73 -11.48
N ALA A 142 -37.62 -21.53 -11.80
CA ALA A 142 -37.10 -20.72 -12.90
C ALA A 142 -35.65 -20.30 -12.65
N SER A 143 -35.30 -19.91 -11.42
CA SER A 143 -33.94 -19.55 -11.01
C SER A 143 -32.98 -20.74 -11.13
N SER A 144 -33.32 -21.88 -10.54
CA SER A 144 -32.48 -23.08 -10.56
C SER A 144 -32.27 -23.67 -11.97
N ILE A 145 -33.23 -23.50 -12.87
CA ILE A 145 -33.03 -23.82 -14.29
C ILE A 145 -32.12 -22.77 -14.96
N ALA A 146 -32.37 -21.49 -14.73
CA ALA A 146 -31.61 -20.41 -15.36
C ALA A 146 -30.13 -20.37 -14.91
N ILE A 147 -29.84 -20.70 -13.64
CA ILE A 147 -28.47 -20.69 -13.10
C ILE A 147 -27.58 -21.77 -13.74
N LEU A 148 -28.19 -22.86 -14.23
CA LEU A 148 -27.52 -23.91 -14.98
C LEU A 148 -27.44 -23.57 -16.48
N LEU A 149 -28.52 -23.08 -17.08
CA LEU A 149 -28.58 -22.79 -18.52
C LEU A 149 -27.77 -21.57 -18.94
N VAL A 150 -27.76 -20.48 -18.15
CA VAL A 150 -27.13 -19.20 -18.52
C VAL A 150 -25.60 -19.32 -18.68
N PRO A 151 -24.85 -20.00 -17.79
CA PRO A 151 -23.43 -20.28 -17.99
C PRO A 151 -23.15 -21.16 -19.21
N VAL A 152 -23.96 -22.20 -19.44
CA VAL A 152 -23.79 -23.12 -20.58
C VAL A 152 -24.06 -22.41 -21.91
N ALA A 153 -25.13 -21.63 -22.01
CA ALA A 153 -25.44 -20.84 -23.20
C ALA A 153 -24.32 -19.82 -23.51
N PHE A 154 -23.76 -19.18 -22.47
CA PHE A 154 -22.61 -18.29 -22.62
C PHE A 154 -21.33 -19.03 -23.05
N ALA A 155 -21.08 -20.25 -22.55
CA ALA A 155 -19.99 -21.12 -22.97
C ALA A 155 -20.09 -21.54 -24.45
N ILE A 156 -21.31 -21.76 -24.94
CA ILE A 156 -21.57 -22.09 -26.35
C ILE A 156 -21.31 -20.86 -27.24
N GLU A 157 -21.84 -19.67 -26.90
CA GLU A 157 -21.55 -18.43 -27.64
C GLU A 157 -20.03 -18.17 -27.73
N ARG A 158 -19.34 -18.41 -26.62
CA ARG A 158 -17.89 -18.32 -26.47
C ARG A 158 -17.11 -19.25 -27.41
N LEU A 159 -17.53 -20.51 -27.50
CA LEU A 159 -16.89 -21.52 -28.32
C LEU A 159 -17.07 -21.22 -29.81
N ILE A 160 -18.29 -20.83 -30.21
CA ILE A 160 -18.61 -20.39 -31.59
C ILE A 160 -17.73 -19.20 -32.02
N LYS A 161 -17.46 -18.26 -31.12
CA LYS A 161 -16.62 -17.07 -31.37
C LYS A 161 -15.11 -17.33 -31.25
N ARG A 162 -14.67 -18.59 -31.22
CA ARG A 162 -13.26 -19.03 -31.13
C ARG A 162 -12.48 -18.50 -29.91
N ASP A 163 -13.15 -17.99 -28.88
CA ASP A 163 -12.51 -17.41 -27.68
C ASP A 163 -12.49 -18.44 -26.53
N GLY A 164 -11.96 -19.62 -26.86
CA GLY A 164 -12.00 -20.85 -26.04
C GLY A 164 -11.02 -20.88 -24.88
N LEU A 165 -9.88 -20.19 -24.97
CA LEU A 165 -8.88 -20.12 -23.89
C LEU A 165 -9.49 -19.57 -22.59
N ARG A 166 -10.40 -18.59 -22.70
CA ARG A 166 -11.12 -18.03 -21.54
C ARG A 166 -12.19 -18.95 -20.98
N ILE A 167 -12.72 -19.90 -21.76
CA ILE A 167 -13.63 -20.93 -21.24
C ILE A 167 -12.85 -21.82 -20.26
N ALA A 168 -11.63 -22.22 -20.62
CA ALA A 168 -10.76 -23.01 -19.74
C ALA A 168 -10.41 -22.23 -18.44
N ASP A 169 -10.04 -20.96 -18.55
CA ASP A 169 -9.82 -20.07 -17.38
C ASP A 169 -11.08 -20.00 -16.48
N GLY A 170 -12.27 -19.97 -17.10
CA GLY A 170 -13.57 -20.02 -16.43
C GLY A 170 -13.83 -21.32 -15.66
N VAL A 171 -13.62 -22.47 -16.30
CA VAL A 171 -13.79 -23.79 -15.69
C VAL A 171 -12.83 -23.96 -14.51
N LEU A 172 -11.57 -23.53 -14.67
CA LEU A 172 -10.59 -23.55 -13.59
C LEU A 172 -11.03 -22.68 -12.40
N ALA A 173 -11.52 -21.46 -12.66
CA ALA A 173 -12.05 -20.59 -11.61
C ALA A 173 -13.27 -21.20 -10.90
N ALA A 174 -14.14 -21.91 -11.62
CA ALA A 174 -15.30 -22.61 -11.05
C ALA A 174 -14.88 -23.75 -10.10
N VAL A 175 -13.94 -24.59 -10.54
CA VAL A 175 -13.39 -25.71 -9.73
C VAL A 175 -12.69 -25.19 -8.48
N LEU A 176 -11.87 -24.15 -8.62
CA LEU A 176 -11.21 -23.50 -7.47
C LEU A 176 -12.22 -22.88 -6.51
N ALA A 177 -13.27 -22.23 -7.01
CA ALA A 177 -14.31 -21.64 -6.16
C ALA A 177 -15.13 -22.70 -5.41
N HIS A 178 -15.38 -23.86 -6.03
CA HIS A 178 -16.00 -25.00 -5.36
C HIS A 178 -15.10 -25.54 -4.24
N GLY A 179 -13.80 -25.69 -4.50
CA GLY A 179 -12.83 -26.10 -3.47
C GLY A 179 -12.71 -25.11 -2.30
N VAL A 180 -12.74 -23.80 -2.57
CA VAL A 180 -12.75 -22.76 -1.53
C VAL A 180 -14.08 -22.74 -0.75
N THR A 181 -15.19 -23.03 -1.41
CA THR A 181 -16.51 -23.18 -0.77
C THR A 181 -16.48 -24.33 0.22
N LEU A 182 -16.15 -25.55 -0.23
CA LEU A 182 -16.00 -26.74 0.63
C LEU A 182 -15.04 -26.52 1.81
N ALA A 183 -13.92 -25.83 1.59
CA ALA A 183 -12.98 -25.48 2.66
C ALA A 183 -13.59 -24.50 3.69
N THR A 184 -14.43 -23.58 3.23
CA THR A 184 -15.16 -22.63 4.09
C THR A 184 -16.25 -23.34 4.87
N ASP A 185 -17.02 -24.23 4.24
CA ASP A 185 -18.09 -25.01 4.90
C ASP A 185 -17.50 -25.92 6.00
N LEU A 186 -16.41 -26.63 5.68
CA LEU A 186 -15.68 -27.45 6.65
C LEU A 186 -15.10 -26.62 7.82
N TRP A 187 -14.64 -25.39 7.56
CA TRP A 187 -14.15 -24.50 8.60
C TRP A 187 -15.29 -23.98 9.49
N VAL A 188 -16.41 -23.54 8.91
CA VAL A 188 -17.58 -23.07 9.66
C VAL A 188 -18.20 -24.19 10.50
N ALA A 189 -18.28 -25.42 9.97
CA ALA A 189 -18.84 -26.56 10.67
C ALA A 189 -17.98 -27.06 11.85
N LYS A 190 -16.64 -26.88 11.80
CA LYS A 190 -15.71 -27.51 12.76
C LYS A 190 -14.91 -26.55 13.63
N ALA A 191 -14.71 -25.31 13.22
CA ALA A 191 -13.70 -24.42 13.81
C ALA A 191 -14.08 -22.93 13.89
N ALA A 192 -15.18 -22.48 13.27
CA ALA A 192 -15.60 -21.09 13.38
C ALA A 192 -16.18 -20.77 14.78
N PRO A 193 -15.97 -19.53 15.29
CA PRO A 193 -16.68 -19.03 16.46
C PRO A 193 -18.19 -19.10 16.29
N GLY A 194 -18.92 -19.44 17.36
CA GLY A 194 -20.37 -19.62 17.34
C GLY A 194 -21.17 -18.38 16.90
N SER A 195 -20.62 -17.17 17.00
CA SER A 195 -21.22 -15.95 16.43
C SER A 195 -21.18 -15.94 14.91
N ILE A 196 -20.06 -16.32 14.29
CA ILE A 196 -19.92 -16.44 12.83
C ILE A 196 -20.77 -17.60 12.32
N GLN A 197 -20.80 -18.74 13.01
CA GLN A 197 -21.64 -19.89 12.62
C GLN A 197 -23.13 -19.50 12.59
N LYS A 198 -23.65 -18.86 13.66
CA LYS A 198 -25.04 -18.37 13.74
C LYS A 198 -25.37 -17.24 12.76
N ALA A 199 -24.38 -16.50 12.29
CA ALA A 199 -24.58 -15.42 11.32
C ALA A 199 -24.58 -15.92 9.87
N LEU A 200 -23.94 -17.05 9.59
CA LEU A 200 -23.84 -17.65 8.25
C LEU A 200 -24.83 -18.81 8.03
N THR A 201 -25.18 -19.55 9.07
CA THR A 201 -26.05 -20.74 9.01
C THR A 201 -27.32 -20.55 9.83
N GLN A 202 -28.40 -21.24 9.44
CA GLN A 202 -29.65 -21.33 10.20
C GLN A 202 -30.19 -22.77 10.17
N PRO A 203 -31.19 -23.14 11.00
CA PRO A 203 -31.80 -24.47 10.95
C PRO A 203 -32.45 -24.73 9.58
N SER A 204 -32.26 -25.93 9.04
CA SER A 204 -32.83 -26.32 7.74
C SER A 204 -34.35 -26.50 7.85
N PRO A 205 -35.15 -26.00 6.88
CA PRO A 205 -36.61 -26.19 6.87
C PRO A 205 -37.10 -27.65 6.93
N GLY A 206 -36.25 -28.63 6.60
CA GLY A 206 -36.57 -30.06 6.66
C GLY A 206 -36.01 -30.82 7.87
N ASP A 207 -35.03 -30.26 8.60
CA ASP A 207 -34.44 -30.87 9.79
C ASP A 207 -33.88 -29.78 10.72
N ILE A 208 -34.50 -29.63 11.89
CA ILE A 208 -34.13 -28.65 12.92
C ILE A 208 -32.75 -28.91 13.55
N HIS A 209 -32.17 -30.09 13.36
CA HIS A 209 -30.83 -30.43 13.83
C HIS A 209 -29.75 -30.24 12.74
N ALA A 210 -30.16 -30.11 11.48
CA ALA A 210 -29.26 -29.78 10.37
C ALA A 210 -29.17 -28.25 10.19
N LEU A 211 -27.95 -27.75 10.00
CA LEU A 211 -27.71 -26.35 9.65
C LEU A 211 -27.59 -26.21 8.12
N THR A 212 -28.07 -25.09 7.58
CA THR A 212 -27.88 -24.72 6.17
C THR A 212 -26.41 -24.49 5.84
N ASP A 213 -26.01 -24.70 4.59
CA ASP A 213 -24.65 -24.42 4.14
C ASP A 213 -24.29 -22.93 4.28
N PRO A 214 -23.12 -22.58 4.85
CA PRO A 214 -22.70 -21.20 5.04
C PRO A 214 -22.19 -20.54 3.75
N VAL A 215 -21.87 -21.31 2.72
CA VAL A 215 -21.53 -20.85 1.37
C VAL A 215 -22.15 -21.79 0.34
N HIS A 216 -22.80 -21.25 -0.69
CA HIS A 216 -23.54 -22.09 -1.63
C HIS A 216 -22.61 -22.73 -2.68
N GLY A 217 -22.41 -24.05 -2.56
CA GLY A 217 -21.48 -24.83 -3.37
C GLY A 217 -21.71 -24.84 -4.88
N TYR A 218 -22.91 -24.46 -5.36
CA TYR A 218 -23.25 -24.32 -6.78
C TYR A 218 -23.15 -22.86 -7.27
N LEU A 219 -23.51 -21.87 -6.44
CA LEU A 219 -23.59 -20.45 -6.79
C LEU A 219 -22.18 -19.83 -6.93
N ALA A 220 -21.28 -20.10 -5.99
CA ALA A 220 -19.92 -19.55 -6.02
C ALA A 220 -19.13 -19.98 -7.27
N PRO A 221 -19.16 -21.27 -7.71
CA PRO A 221 -18.58 -21.68 -8.98
C PRO A 221 -19.18 -21.00 -10.21
N VAL A 222 -20.51 -20.82 -10.26
CA VAL A 222 -21.18 -20.12 -11.37
C VAL A 222 -20.74 -18.65 -11.43
N ILE A 223 -20.70 -17.96 -10.29
CA ILE A 223 -20.21 -16.57 -10.20
C ILE A 223 -18.74 -16.51 -10.62
N ALA A 224 -17.90 -17.45 -10.16
CA ALA A 224 -16.49 -17.49 -10.49
C ALA A 224 -16.25 -17.72 -11.99
N TYR A 225 -16.94 -18.70 -12.57
CA TYR A 225 -16.95 -18.97 -14.01
C TYR A 225 -17.30 -17.72 -14.81
N MET A 226 -18.47 -17.13 -14.56
CA MET A 226 -18.99 -16.00 -15.34
C MET A 226 -18.10 -14.75 -15.22
N THR A 227 -17.50 -14.56 -14.05
CA THR A 227 -16.55 -13.46 -13.80
C THR A 227 -15.24 -13.68 -14.56
N ALA A 228 -14.65 -14.89 -14.48
CA ALA A 228 -13.40 -15.24 -15.15
C ALA A 228 -13.51 -15.26 -16.69
N VAL A 229 -14.62 -15.77 -17.23
CA VAL A 229 -14.92 -15.73 -18.68
C VAL A 229 -15.21 -14.29 -19.18
N GLY A 230 -15.13 -13.28 -18.31
CA GLY A 230 -15.10 -11.87 -18.69
C GLY A 230 -16.47 -11.25 -19.02
N MET A 231 -17.56 -11.81 -18.47
CA MET A 231 -18.93 -11.33 -18.69
C MET A 231 -19.15 -9.84 -18.37
N SER A 232 -18.30 -9.26 -17.50
CA SER A 232 -18.28 -7.81 -17.21
C SER A 232 -18.22 -6.91 -18.46
N ARG A 233 -17.73 -7.41 -19.60
CA ARG A 233 -17.65 -6.65 -20.88
C ARG A 233 -18.94 -6.73 -21.73
N ARG A 234 -19.97 -7.48 -21.32
CA ARG A 234 -21.23 -7.67 -22.08
C ARG A 234 -22.45 -7.32 -21.21
N PRO A 235 -23.05 -6.11 -21.35
CA PRO A 235 -24.06 -5.62 -20.41
C PRO A 235 -25.35 -6.47 -20.39
N ARG A 236 -25.76 -7.05 -21.53
CA ARG A 236 -26.95 -7.92 -21.63
C ARG A 236 -26.81 -9.18 -20.78
N TRP A 237 -25.75 -9.96 -21.00
CA TRP A 237 -25.47 -11.17 -20.21
C TRP A 237 -25.25 -10.86 -18.73
N ARG A 238 -24.57 -9.75 -18.41
CA ARG A 238 -24.42 -9.28 -17.03
C ARG A 238 -25.77 -9.00 -16.37
N ALA A 239 -26.72 -8.38 -17.09
CA ALA A 239 -28.06 -8.14 -16.56
C ALA A 239 -28.83 -9.44 -16.34
N VAL A 240 -28.81 -10.38 -17.29
CA VAL A 240 -29.42 -11.71 -17.14
C VAL A 240 -28.86 -12.44 -15.91
N LEU A 241 -27.53 -12.47 -15.76
CA LEU A 241 -26.89 -13.09 -14.60
C LEU A 241 -27.32 -12.44 -13.28
N TRP A 242 -27.33 -11.10 -13.18
CA TRP A 242 -27.77 -10.43 -11.96
C TRP A 242 -29.25 -10.64 -11.65
N VAL A 243 -30.13 -10.69 -12.67
CA VAL A 243 -31.55 -11.01 -12.47
C VAL A 243 -31.71 -12.43 -11.94
N VAL A 244 -31.01 -13.42 -12.52
CA VAL A 244 -31.03 -14.81 -12.04
C VAL A 244 -30.47 -14.91 -10.61
N LEU A 245 -29.30 -14.32 -10.33
CA LEU A 245 -28.70 -14.34 -8.98
C LEU A 245 -29.58 -13.64 -7.93
N MET A 246 -30.27 -12.56 -8.28
CA MET A 246 -31.20 -11.87 -7.38
C MET A 246 -32.46 -12.68 -7.15
N LEU A 247 -32.98 -13.36 -8.18
CA LEU A 247 -34.13 -14.26 -8.05
C LEU A 247 -33.78 -15.49 -7.19
N ASP A 248 -32.57 -16.05 -7.35
CA ASP A 248 -32.05 -17.17 -6.54
C ASP A 248 -31.90 -16.76 -5.09
N ALA A 249 -31.18 -15.65 -4.85
CA ALA A 249 -30.95 -15.09 -3.52
C ALA A 249 -32.26 -14.76 -2.81
N PHE A 250 -33.22 -14.14 -3.51
CA PHE A 250 -34.54 -13.87 -2.96
C PHE A 250 -35.28 -15.16 -2.65
N SER A 251 -35.37 -16.11 -3.59
CA SER A 251 -36.06 -17.38 -3.41
C SER A 251 -35.51 -18.20 -2.24
N MET A 252 -34.19 -18.28 -2.07
CA MET A 252 -33.56 -19.06 -0.99
C MET A 252 -33.67 -18.40 0.38
N LEU A 253 -33.68 -17.06 0.42
CA LEU A 253 -33.87 -16.29 1.65
C LEU A 253 -35.33 -16.39 2.13
N VAL A 254 -36.28 -16.22 1.21
CA VAL A 254 -37.73 -16.41 1.39
C VAL A 254 -38.07 -17.82 1.87
N THR A 255 -37.44 -18.85 1.32
CA THR A 255 -37.70 -20.25 1.71
C THR A 255 -36.92 -20.70 2.94
N GLY A 256 -36.15 -19.84 3.59
CA GLY A 256 -35.39 -20.18 4.80
C GLY A 256 -34.22 -21.14 4.58
N TYR A 257 -33.76 -21.36 3.33
CA TYR A 257 -32.59 -22.20 3.04
C TYR A 257 -31.25 -21.46 3.14
N THR A 258 -31.23 -20.13 3.33
CA THR A 258 -29.98 -19.37 3.47
C THR A 258 -30.11 -18.06 4.27
N THR A 259 -28.96 -17.52 4.69
CA THR A 259 -28.85 -16.23 5.38
C THR A 259 -28.38 -15.12 4.43
N PRO A 260 -28.70 -13.83 4.68
CA PRO A 260 -28.20 -12.72 3.86
C PRO A 260 -26.67 -12.66 3.83
N PHE A 261 -26.00 -13.01 4.94
CA PHE A 261 -24.55 -13.03 5.03
C PHE A 261 -23.94 -14.21 4.24
N SER A 262 -24.57 -15.39 4.21
CA SER A 262 -24.16 -16.50 3.35
C SER A 262 -24.21 -16.11 1.86
N ILE A 263 -25.28 -15.44 1.42
CA ILE A 263 -25.40 -14.94 0.03
C ILE A 263 -24.24 -13.97 -0.29
N ILE A 264 -23.99 -12.97 0.56
CA ILE A 264 -22.92 -11.99 0.33
C ILE A 264 -21.54 -12.68 0.35
N LEU A 265 -21.29 -13.59 1.29
CA LEU A 265 -20.05 -14.36 1.39
C LEU A 265 -19.82 -15.20 0.13
N THR A 266 -20.86 -15.85 -0.38
CA THR A 266 -20.83 -16.67 -1.59
C THR A 266 -20.48 -15.84 -2.83
N VAL A 267 -21.11 -14.67 -2.99
CA VAL A 267 -20.78 -13.72 -4.07
C VAL A 267 -19.34 -13.25 -3.97
N LEU A 268 -18.88 -12.88 -2.77
CA LEU A 268 -17.51 -12.41 -2.55
C LEU A 268 -16.46 -13.49 -2.79
N ILE A 269 -16.72 -14.75 -2.41
CA ILE A 269 -15.84 -15.89 -2.68
C ILE A 269 -15.73 -16.12 -4.19
N GLY A 270 -16.85 -16.24 -4.90
CA GLY A 270 -16.85 -16.43 -6.35
C GLY A 270 -16.13 -15.30 -7.09
N TRP A 271 -16.37 -14.05 -6.68
CA TRP A 271 -15.70 -12.87 -7.23
C TRP A 271 -14.19 -12.87 -6.95
N SER A 272 -13.78 -13.15 -5.71
CA SER A 272 -12.37 -13.17 -5.30
C SER A 272 -11.59 -14.26 -6.03
N VAL A 273 -12.12 -15.49 -6.07
CA VAL A 273 -11.47 -16.64 -6.72
C VAL A 273 -11.34 -16.42 -8.23
N ALA A 274 -12.34 -15.84 -8.90
CA ALA A 274 -12.24 -15.51 -10.32
C ALA A 274 -11.06 -14.57 -10.62
N TYR A 275 -10.92 -13.47 -9.87
CA TYR A 275 -9.82 -12.54 -10.08
C TYR A 275 -8.47 -13.07 -9.60
N GLY A 276 -8.46 -13.94 -8.59
CA GLY A 276 -7.25 -14.70 -8.23
C GLY A 276 -6.79 -15.65 -9.34
N THR A 277 -7.72 -16.36 -9.97
CA THR A 277 -7.44 -17.26 -11.10
C THR A 277 -6.94 -16.48 -12.32
N LEU A 278 -7.64 -15.40 -12.70
CA LEU A 278 -7.25 -14.50 -13.80
C LEU A 278 -5.87 -13.88 -13.60
N TYR A 279 -5.53 -13.51 -12.35
CA TYR A 279 -4.21 -13.00 -12.03
C TYR A 279 -3.15 -14.10 -12.07
N ALA A 280 -3.38 -15.25 -11.43
CA ALA A 280 -2.39 -16.33 -11.34
C ALA A 280 -2.03 -16.94 -12.70
N VAL A 281 -3.04 -17.28 -13.51
CA VAL A 281 -2.86 -17.86 -14.86
C VAL A 281 -2.42 -16.79 -15.86
N GLY A 282 -2.74 -15.52 -15.60
CA GLY A 282 -2.57 -14.42 -16.55
C GLY A 282 -3.73 -14.38 -17.56
N SER A 283 -4.34 -13.22 -17.69
CA SER A 283 -5.48 -13.01 -18.59
C SER A 283 -5.02 -12.91 -20.05
N PRO A 284 -5.82 -13.34 -21.05
CA PRO A 284 -5.46 -13.17 -22.46
C PRO A 284 -5.22 -11.70 -22.81
N ASN A 285 -4.10 -11.48 -23.50
CA ASN A 285 -3.65 -10.18 -23.96
C ASN A 285 -4.52 -9.75 -25.14
N VAL A 286 -5.15 -8.58 -25.05
CA VAL A 286 -6.03 -8.02 -26.11
C VAL A 286 -5.59 -6.60 -26.46
N ARG A 287 -4.31 -6.31 -26.27
CA ARG A 287 -3.74 -5.03 -26.70
C ARG A 287 -3.89 -4.92 -28.22
N PRO A 288 -4.31 -3.77 -28.75
CA PRO A 288 -4.31 -3.56 -30.19
C PRO A 288 -2.87 -3.67 -30.72
N THR A 289 -2.70 -4.48 -31.76
CA THR A 289 -1.49 -4.59 -32.56
C THR A 289 -1.48 -3.52 -33.66
N GLY A 290 -0.33 -3.30 -34.29
CA GLY A 290 -0.21 -2.43 -35.47
C GLY A 290 -1.24 -2.78 -36.56
N ARG A 291 -1.49 -4.06 -36.79
CA ARG A 291 -2.51 -4.51 -37.77
C ARG A 291 -3.94 -4.09 -37.40
N THR A 292 -4.29 -4.09 -36.10
CA THR A 292 -5.61 -3.58 -35.67
C THR A 292 -5.71 -2.06 -35.80
N LEU A 293 -4.62 -1.33 -35.58
CA LEU A 293 -4.51 0.11 -35.82
C LEU A 293 -4.73 0.44 -37.31
N MET A 294 -4.04 -0.24 -38.23
CA MET A 294 -4.21 -0.07 -39.68
C MET A 294 -5.65 -0.34 -40.12
N ALA A 295 -6.26 -1.44 -39.66
CA ALA A 295 -7.66 -1.76 -39.94
C ALA A 295 -8.64 -0.71 -39.35
N GLY A 296 -8.34 -0.18 -38.17
CA GLY A 296 -9.11 0.89 -37.54
C GLY A 296 -9.06 2.21 -38.32
N LEU A 297 -7.90 2.56 -38.86
CA LEU A 297 -7.72 3.72 -39.74
C LEU A 297 -8.47 3.55 -41.07
N ARG A 298 -8.37 2.38 -41.70
CA ARG A 298 -9.17 2.02 -42.89
C ARG A 298 -10.68 2.14 -42.64
N HIS A 299 -11.17 1.71 -41.46
CA HIS A 299 -12.58 1.85 -41.10
C HIS A 299 -13.04 3.31 -40.89
N VAL A 300 -12.11 4.22 -40.57
CA VAL A 300 -12.37 5.67 -40.43
C VAL A 300 -12.29 6.41 -41.77
N GLY A 301 -11.78 5.77 -42.82
CA GLY A 301 -11.67 6.35 -44.17
C GLY A 301 -10.25 6.80 -44.57
N PHE A 302 -9.21 6.35 -43.86
CA PHE A 302 -7.81 6.58 -44.24
C PHE A 302 -7.21 5.37 -44.95
N HIS A 303 -6.26 5.60 -45.86
CA HIS A 303 -5.50 4.56 -46.54
C HIS A 303 -4.04 4.55 -46.03
N PRO A 304 -3.74 3.93 -44.88
CA PRO A 304 -2.39 3.90 -44.34
C PRO A 304 -1.52 2.84 -45.01
N VAL A 305 -0.25 3.17 -45.24
CA VAL A 305 0.77 2.30 -45.85
C VAL A 305 1.66 1.69 -44.76
N SER A 306 2.44 2.52 -44.05
CA SER A 306 3.27 2.09 -42.92
C SER A 306 2.88 2.79 -41.62
N ALA A 307 3.17 2.14 -40.48
CA ALA A 307 2.93 2.67 -39.15
C ALA A 307 4.14 2.41 -38.24
N ALA A 308 5.06 3.37 -38.17
CA ALA A 308 6.23 3.32 -37.29
C ALA A 308 5.84 3.71 -35.87
N ARG A 309 6.43 3.06 -34.86
CA ARG A 309 6.21 3.42 -33.45
C ARG A 309 7.19 4.53 -33.04
N ASP A 310 6.68 5.59 -32.41
CA ASP A 310 7.49 6.64 -31.81
C ASP A 310 8.13 6.13 -30.50
N GLU A 311 9.35 5.58 -30.62
CA GLU A 311 10.12 5.03 -29.50
C GLU A 311 11.01 6.09 -28.82
N THR A 312 10.42 7.13 -28.23
CA THR A 312 11.17 7.99 -27.29
C THR A 312 11.51 7.22 -26.00
N PRO A 313 12.79 6.91 -25.70
CA PRO A 313 13.17 5.96 -24.64
C PRO A 313 13.00 6.52 -23.21
N GLU A 314 12.76 7.82 -23.04
CA GLU A 314 12.64 8.47 -21.72
C GLU A 314 11.21 8.54 -21.16
N ALA A 315 10.23 7.95 -21.84
CA ALA A 315 8.81 7.98 -21.44
C ALA A 315 8.49 7.05 -20.24
N LEU A 316 9.09 7.31 -19.07
CA LEU A 316 8.77 6.70 -17.77
C LEU A 316 7.33 6.96 -17.29
N ASP A 317 6.58 7.85 -17.96
CA ASP A 317 5.15 8.08 -17.75
C ASP A 317 4.31 7.08 -18.60
N GLY A 318 4.03 5.89 -18.06
CA GLY A 318 3.09 4.89 -18.63
C GLY A 318 1.61 5.32 -18.68
N ASP A 319 1.35 6.62 -18.78
CA ASP A 319 0.05 7.31 -18.79
C ASP A 319 -0.21 8.00 -20.15
N ARG A 320 0.76 7.97 -21.08
CA ARG A 320 0.76 8.69 -22.37
C ARG A 320 0.14 7.95 -23.57
N GLY A 321 -0.28 6.69 -23.41
CA GLY A 321 -0.68 5.85 -24.55
C GLY A 321 0.53 5.38 -25.37
N ARG A 322 0.26 4.77 -26.52
CA ARG A 322 1.26 4.44 -27.55
C ARG A 322 1.10 5.44 -28.71
N ARG A 323 2.18 6.08 -29.14
CA ARG A 323 2.19 6.93 -30.34
C ARG A 323 2.73 6.15 -31.54
N TYR A 324 2.08 6.35 -32.67
CA TYR A 324 2.45 5.79 -33.96
C TYR A 324 2.48 6.92 -34.98
N PHE A 325 3.59 7.03 -35.71
CA PHE A 325 3.69 7.84 -36.92
C PHE A 325 3.18 7.00 -38.08
N VAL A 326 2.16 7.48 -38.79
CA VAL A 326 1.50 6.72 -39.86
C VAL A 326 1.63 7.45 -41.19
N THR A 327 2.14 6.75 -42.19
CA THR A 327 2.17 7.23 -43.58
C THR A 327 0.86 6.86 -44.28
N LEU A 328 0.33 7.78 -45.08
CA LEU A 328 -0.83 7.55 -45.93
C LEU A 328 -0.39 7.31 -47.37
N GLN A 329 -1.18 6.56 -48.12
CA GLN A 329 -1.06 6.42 -49.57
C GLN A 329 -1.34 7.76 -50.26
N ASP A 330 -2.41 8.42 -49.83
CA ASP A 330 -2.82 9.76 -50.28
C ASP A 330 -2.95 10.71 -49.10
N GLY A 331 -2.16 11.79 -49.09
CA GLY A 331 -2.24 12.88 -48.11
C GLY A 331 -1.05 13.00 -47.16
N PRO A 332 -1.08 13.98 -46.24
CA PRO A 332 -0.01 14.19 -45.26
C PRO A 332 0.03 13.06 -44.21
N PRO A 333 1.20 12.79 -43.60
CA PRO A 333 1.31 11.79 -42.53
C PRO A 333 0.50 12.17 -41.28
N LEU A 334 0.24 11.17 -40.44
CA LEU A 334 -0.62 11.28 -39.26
C LEU A 334 0.11 10.87 -37.98
N ASP A 335 -0.13 11.62 -36.90
CA ASP A 335 0.29 11.25 -35.54
C ASP A 335 -0.88 10.58 -34.81
N VAL A 336 -0.78 9.26 -34.62
CA VAL A 336 -1.86 8.46 -34.05
C VAL A 336 -1.54 8.03 -32.62
N THR A 337 -2.35 8.47 -31.67
CA THR A 337 -2.23 8.09 -30.25
C THR A 337 -3.27 7.03 -29.89
N VAL A 338 -2.80 5.82 -29.54
CA VAL A 338 -3.62 4.69 -29.09
C VAL A 338 -3.57 4.60 -27.57
N VAL A 339 -4.74 4.71 -26.91
CA VAL A 339 -4.88 4.69 -25.46
C VAL A 339 -5.59 3.40 -25.01
N ASP A 340 -4.89 2.56 -24.26
CA ASP A 340 -5.38 1.29 -23.73
C ASP A 340 -5.87 1.41 -22.27
N ARG A 341 -6.99 0.73 -21.95
CA ARG A 341 -7.56 0.61 -20.59
C ARG A 341 -6.55 0.03 -19.58
N GLU A 342 -5.68 -0.87 -20.01
CA GLU A 342 -4.65 -1.50 -19.16
C GLU A 342 -3.61 -0.49 -18.68
N GLN A 343 -3.11 0.40 -19.54
CA GLN A 343 -2.15 1.44 -19.16
C GLN A 343 -2.77 2.42 -18.15
N GLN A 344 -4.02 2.86 -18.40
CA GLN A 344 -4.74 3.69 -17.42
C GLN A 344 -4.93 2.99 -16.06
N ALA A 345 -5.07 1.66 -16.04
CA ALA A 345 -5.23 0.90 -14.80
C ALA A 345 -3.94 0.83 -13.95
N GLN A 346 -2.75 0.80 -14.57
CA GLN A 346 -1.47 0.71 -13.84
C GLN A 346 -1.25 1.87 -12.86
N GLY A 347 -1.80 3.06 -13.15
CA GLY A 347 -1.77 4.22 -12.25
C GLY A 347 -2.97 4.38 -11.30
N PHE A 348 -3.98 3.50 -11.34
CA PHE A 348 -5.28 3.73 -10.68
C PHE A 348 -5.16 3.96 -9.16
N PHE A 349 -4.53 3.05 -8.41
CA PHE A 349 -4.38 3.26 -6.96
C PHE A 349 -3.40 4.35 -6.61
N TYR A 350 -2.32 4.52 -7.38
CA TYR A 350 -1.43 5.64 -7.12
C TYR A 350 -2.23 6.95 -7.20
N ARG A 351 -3.18 7.08 -8.14
CA ARG A 351 -4.12 8.21 -8.22
C ARG A 351 -5.15 8.23 -7.08
N VAL A 352 -5.80 7.12 -6.73
CA VAL A 352 -6.80 7.06 -5.63
C VAL A 352 -6.17 7.30 -4.25
N TRP A 353 -5.05 6.65 -3.95
CA TRP A 353 -4.25 6.88 -2.73
C TRP A 353 -3.73 8.31 -2.67
N ARG A 354 -3.20 8.85 -3.78
CA ARG A 354 -2.79 10.26 -3.88
C ARG A 354 -3.97 11.22 -3.71
N ARG A 355 -5.19 10.86 -4.13
CA ARG A 355 -6.43 11.63 -3.89
C ARG A 355 -6.88 11.59 -2.43
N LEU A 356 -6.75 10.44 -1.75
CA LEU A 356 -7.04 10.29 -0.32
C LEU A 356 -6.00 10.98 0.57
N THR A 357 -4.74 11.06 0.12
CA THR A 357 -3.63 11.63 0.91
C THR A 357 -3.27 13.07 0.55
N LEU A 358 -3.64 13.57 -0.64
CA LEU A 358 -3.47 14.97 -1.04
C LEU A 358 -4.83 15.60 -1.33
N ARG A 359 -5.23 16.59 -0.50
CA ARG A 359 -6.12 17.67 -0.93
C ARG A 359 -5.34 18.61 -1.87
N GLY A 360 -4.95 18.10 -3.04
CA GLY A 360 -4.20 18.81 -4.06
C GLY A 360 -5.12 19.32 -5.17
N ILE A 361 -5.07 20.62 -5.46
CA ILE A 361 -5.87 21.26 -6.50
C ILE A 361 -5.47 20.75 -7.91
N THR A 362 -4.27 20.16 -8.03
CA THR A 362 -3.68 19.66 -9.29
C THR A 362 -4.16 18.28 -9.74
N THR A 363 -5.04 17.58 -9.01
CA THR A 363 -5.61 16.28 -9.45
C THR A 363 -7.06 16.43 -9.88
N ARG A 364 -7.39 16.07 -11.14
CA ARG A 364 -8.78 16.03 -11.64
C ARG A 364 -9.65 15.13 -10.73
N ARG A 365 -10.93 15.51 -10.56
CA ARG A 365 -11.87 14.86 -9.63
C ARG A 365 -12.45 13.52 -10.14
N SER A 366 -12.27 13.18 -11.42
CA SER A 366 -12.98 12.09 -12.09
C SER A 366 -12.13 10.82 -12.31
N LEU A 367 -12.77 9.66 -12.15
CA LEU A 367 -12.29 8.36 -12.64
C LEU A 367 -12.97 8.12 -13.99
N GLN A 368 -12.39 8.67 -15.06
CA GLN A 368 -13.03 8.69 -16.38
C GLN A 368 -13.01 7.31 -17.05
N SER A 369 -14.06 7.02 -17.83
CA SER A 369 -14.03 5.91 -18.79
C SER A 369 -13.10 6.27 -19.95
N LEU A 370 -12.61 5.28 -20.71
CA LEU A 370 -11.82 5.53 -21.92
C LEU A 370 -12.54 6.48 -22.89
N ARG A 371 -13.85 6.26 -23.10
CA ARG A 371 -14.69 7.10 -23.93
C ARG A 371 -14.81 8.53 -23.41
N GLN A 372 -14.97 8.72 -22.10
CA GLN A 372 -15.00 10.06 -21.52
C GLN A 372 -13.63 10.76 -21.57
N ALA A 373 -12.53 10.00 -21.54
CA ALA A 373 -11.19 10.55 -21.77
C ALA A 373 -11.01 10.99 -23.24
N LEU A 374 -11.45 10.16 -24.19
CA LEU A 374 -11.48 10.47 -25.63
C LEU A 374 -12.31 11.72 -25.93
N GLU A 375 -13.56 11.75 -25.45
CA GLU A 375 -14.49 12.87 -25.61
C GLU A 375 -13.91 14.16 -25.02
N GLN A 376 -13.25 14.10 -23.85
CA GLN A 376 -12.59 15.27 -23.26
C GLN A 376 -11.34 15.72 -24.03
N GLU A 377 -10.50 14.79 -24.49
CA GLU A 377 -9.29 15.14 -25.24
C GLU A 377 -9.64 15.78 -26.59
N ALA A 378 -10.65 15.24 -27.28
CA ALA A 378 -11.19 15.83 -28.49
C ALA A 378 -11.78 17.23 -28.26
N LEU A 379 -12.61 17.39 -27.21
CA LEU A 379 -13.16 18.69 -26.82
C LEU A 379 -12.05 19.71 -26.50
N LEU A 380 -10.96 19.29 -25.84
CA LEU A 380 -9.81 20.16 -25.54
C LEU A 380 -9.01 20.53 -26.79
N ALA A 381 -8.77 19.60 -27.71
CA ALA A 381 -8.09 19.87 -28.98
C ALA A 381 -8.85 20.88 -29.84
N TYR A 382 -10.16 20.68 -30.03
CA TYR A 382 -11.00 21.63 -30.77
C TYR A 382 -11.13 22.98 -30.04
N ALA A 383 -11.22 22.99 -28.70
CA ALA A 383 -11.29 24.24 -27.95
C ALA A 383 -9.99 25.05 -27.97
N ALA A 384 -8.82 24.40 -28.00
CA ALA A 384 -7.53 25.07 -28.13
C ALA A 384 -7.41 25.79 -29.49
N ILE A 385 -7.74 25.09 -30.58
CA ILE A 385 -7.74 25.67 -31.93
C ILE A 385 -8.79 26.79 -32.04
N ALA A 386 -10.00 26.59 -31.50
CA ALA A 386 -11.05 27.63 -31.46
C ALA A 386 -10.72 28.82 -30.55
N ALA A 387 -9.74 28.69 -29.65
CA ALA A 387 -9.19 29.79 -28.87
C ALA A 387 -8.12 30.61 -29.64
N GLY A 388 -7.73 30.15 -30.84
CA GLY A 388 -6.67 30.77 -31.64
C GLY A 388 -5.26 30.31 -31.24
N ALA A 389 -5.13 29.25 -30.46
CA ALA A 389 -3.83 28.65 -30.15
C ALA A 389 -3.46 27.59 -31.20
N ASN A 390 -2.21 27.62 -31.64
CA ASN A 390 -1.61 26.59 -32.47
C ASN A 390 -1.55 25.26 -31.70
N ALA A 391 -2.31 24.27 -32.15
CA ALA A 391 -2.34 22.93 -31.58
C ALA A 391 -2.55 21.90 -32.71
N PRO A 392 -2.06 20.65 -32.58
CA PRO A 392 -2.24 19.63 -33.59
C PRO A 392 -3.72 19.40 -33.89
N LYS A 393 -4.08 19.45 -35.18
CA LYS A 393 -5.45 19.30 -35.62
C LYS A 393 -5.90 17.86 -35.42
N LEU A 394 -6.90 17.66 -34.55
CA LEU A 394 -7.53 16.35 -34.40
C LEU A 394 -8.47 16.09 -35.58
N ILE A 395 -8.08 15.16 -36.44
CA ILE A 395 -8.81 14.82 -37.67
C ILE A 395 -9.92 13.81 -37.36
N ALA A 396 -9.61 12.78 -36.56
CA ALA A 396 -10.57 11.72 -36.24
C ALA A 396 -10.35 11.09 -34.86
N THR A 397 -11.40 10.43 -34.37
CA THR A 397 -11.36 9.58 -33.17
C THR A 397 -12.14 8.29 -33.41
N SER A 398 -11.65 7.16 -32.89
CA SER A 398 -12.29 5.86 -33.09
C SER A 398 -12.09 4.90 -31.91
N GLU A 399 -13.04 4.00 -31.67
CA GLU A 399 -12.90 2.93 -30.67
C GLU A 399 -12.15 1.74 -31.32
N LEU A 400 -10.93 1.47 -30.84
CA LEU A 400 -10.08 0.39 -31.35
C LEU A 400 -10.38 -0.92 -30.61
N GLY A 401 -11.63 -1.37 -30.75
CA GLY A 401 -12.18 -2.51 -30.01
C GLY A 401 -12.63 -2.15 -28.57
N PRO A 402 -12.89 -3.14 -27.70
CA PRO A 402 -13.60 -2.93 -26.44
C PRO A 402 -12.77 -2.27 -25.32
N ASP A 403 -11.44 -2.21 -25.46
CA ASP A 403 -10.49 -1.85 -24.41
C ASP A 403 -9.42 -0.83 -24.86
N ALA A 404 -9.47 -0.32 -26.08
CA ALA A 404 -8.59 0.74 -26.57
C ALA A 404 -9.35 1.78 -27.41
N VAL A 405 -8.82 3.00 -27.46
CA VAL A 405 -9.33 4.09 -28.29
C VAL A 405 -8.18 4.76 -29.03
N MET A 406 -8.48 5.38 -30.16
CA MET A 406 -7.51 5.98 -31.08
C MET A 406 -7.85 7.44 -31.33
N LEU A 407 -6.86 8.32 -31.19
CA LEU A 407 -6.90 9.73 -31.57
C LEU A 407 -5.96 9.95 -32.76
N VAL A 408 -6.47 10.56 -33.83
CA VAL A 408 -5.74 10.77 -35.09
C VAL A 408 -5.51 12.27 -35.26
N TYR A 409 -4.26 12.70 -35.09
CA TYR A 409 -3.82 14.06 -35.29
C TYR A 409 -3.08 14.23 -36.63
N GLU A 410 -3.13 15.43 -37.18
CA GLU A 410 -2.25 15.85 -38.28
C GLU A 410 -0.78 15.89 -37.81
N HIS A 411 0.13 15.27 -38.56
CA HIS A 411 1.55 15.27 -38.20
C HIS A 411 2.18 16.64 -38.44
N THR A 412 2.75 17.24 -37.39
CA THR A 412 3.28 18.62 -37.44
C THR A 412 4.78 18.72 -37.69
N GLY A 413 5.53 17.61 -37.64
CA GLY A 413 6.95 17.55 -38.02
C GLY A 413 7.92 18.43 -37.21
N GLY A 414 7.49 18.97 -36.08
CA GLY A 414 8.26 19.88 -35.23
C GLY A 414 9.14 19.20 -34.19
N ARG A 415 10.17 19.91 -33.72
CA ARG A 415 11.05 19.50 -32.62
C ARG A 415 10.47 19.95 -31.28
N THR A 416 10.63 19.16 -30.22
CA THR A 416 10.28 19.61 -28.86
C THR A 416 11.25 20.71 -28.42
N LEU A 417 10.76 21.66 -27.61
CA LEU A 417 11.61 22.69 -27.01
C LEU A 417 12.78 22.06 -26.24
N ASP A 418 12.55 20.96 -25.52
CA ASP A 418 13.60 20.19 -24.82
C ASP A 418 14.70 19.64 -25.75
N SER A 419 14.43 19.45 -27.04
CA SER A 419 15.39 18.97 -28.04
C SER A 419 16.07 20.06 -28.89
N LEU A 420 15.62 21.32 -28.79
CA LEU A 420 16.26 22.44 -29.48
C LEU A 420 17.58 22.83 -28.79
N PRO A 421 18.61 23.28 -29.51
CA PRO A 421 19.75 24.01 -28.94
C PRO A 421 19.29 25.28 -28.24
N ASP A 422 20.00 25.72 -27.19
CA ASP A 422 19.66 26.98 -26.49
C ASP A 422 19.87 28.22 -27.38
N GLU A 423 20.74 28.13 -28.38
CA GLU A 423 21.01 29.17 -29.39
C GLU A 423 19.81 29.43 -30.32
N ASP A 424 19.03 28.39 -30.64
CA ASP A 424 17.83 28.48 -31.49
C ASP A 424 16.63 29.10 -30.74
N ILE A 425 16.72 29.31 -29.42
CA ILE A 425 15.67 29.92 -28.60
C ILE A 425 15.74 31.45 -28.72
N THR A 426 15.16 31.98 -29.81
CA THR A 426 15.10 33.41 -30.12
C THR A 426 14.02 34.16 -29.30
N ASP A 427 14.14 35.48 -29.17
CA ASP A 427 13.12 36.29 -28.48
C ASP A 427 11.77 36.30 -29.23
N GLU A 428 11.78 36.02 -30.53
CA GLU A 428 10.56 35.83 -31.33
C GLU A 428 9.85 34.53 -30.94
N LEU A 429 10.58 33.41 -30.85
CA LEU A 429 10.06 32.12 -30.38
C LEU A 429 9.48 32.22 -28.97
N LEU A 430 10.15 32.96 -28.07
CA LEU A 430 9.66 33.19 -26.71
C LEU A 430 8.34 33.98 -26.72
N ARG A 431 8.23 35.04 -27.52
CA ARG A 431 6.98 35.82 -27.64
C ARG A 431 5.85 35.00 -28.25
N ASP A 432 6.10 34.23 -29.31
CA ASP A 432 5.08 33.35 -29.88
C ASP A 432 4.60 32.32 -28.86
N THR A 433 5.51 31.66 -28.14
CA THR A 433 5.16 30.72 -27.06
C THR A 433 4.22 31.36 -26.02
N TRP A 434 4.46 32.62 -25.64
CA TRP A 434 3.57 33.35 -24.73
C TRP A 434 2.24 33.75 -25.37
N HIS A 435 2.20 34.09 -26.66
CA HIS A 435 0.96 34.32 -27.39
C HIS A 435 0.10 33.06 -27.49
N GLN A 436 0.70 31.88 -27.71
CA GLN A 436 -0.04 30.61 -27.71
C GLN A 436 -0.71 30.33 -26.35
N VAL A 437 -0.03 30.62 -25.23
CA VAL A 437 -0.62 30.52 -23.89
C VAL A 437 -1.69 31.59 -23.67
N GLN A 438 -1.45 32.83 -24.11
CA GLN A 438 -2.41 33.93 -24.01
C GLN A 438 -3.72 33.61 -24.77
N ALA A 439 -3.63 33.00 -25.96
CA ALA A 439 -4.77 32.54 -26.74
C ALA A 439 -5.63 31.54 -25.93
N LEU A 440 -5.02 30.49 -25.35
CA LEU A 440 -5.73 29.56 -24.45
C LEU A 440 -6.39 30.28 -23.25
N GLN A 441 -5.65 31.16 -22.58
CA GLN A 441 -6.15 31.86 -21.39
C GLN A 441 -7.29 32.83 -21.71
N SER A 442 -7.33 33.42 -22.91
CA SER A 442 -8.42 34.29 -23.38
C SER A 442 -9.79 33.60 -23.37
N ARG A 443 -9.81 32.28 -23.61
CA ARG A 443 -11.00 31.42 -23.51
C ARG A 443 -11.11 30.64 -22.20
N ARG A 444 -10.33 31.03 -21.18
CA ARG A 444 -10.25 30.36 -19.86
C ARG A 444 -9.89 28.87 -20.00
N ILE A 445 -9.00 28.52 -20.92
CA ILE A 445 -8.45 27.17 -21.06
C ILE A 445 -7.10 27.13 -20.35
N ALA A 446 -6.93 26.16 -19.44
CA ALA A 446 -5.65 25.85 -18.82
C ALA A 446 -5.01 24.63 -19.49
N HIS A 447 -3.69 24.65 -19.71
CA HIS A 447 -2.90 23.56 -20.24
C HIS A 447 -2.50 22.54 -19.16
N ARG A 448 -2.25 23.00 -17.94
CA ARG A 448 -1.91 22.24 -16.71
C ARG A 448 -0.59 21.45 -16.71
N ARG A 449 0.05 21.27 -17.88
CA ARG A 449 1.41 20.75 -18.06
C ARG A 449 2.11 21.55 -19.16
N LEU A 450 2.59 22.74 -18.86
CA LEU A 450 3.55 23.43 -19.74
C LEU A 450 4.94 22.99 -19.33
N ALA A 451 5.58 22.20 -20.18
CA ALA A 451 6.94 21.68 -20.08
C ALA A 451 7.52 21.64 -21.50
N GLY A 452 8.84 21.52 -21.66
CA GLY A 452 9.45 21.58 -22.99
C GLY A 452 9.00 20.46 -23.93
N ASP A 453 8.68 19.29 -23.37
CA ASP A 453 8.06 18.15 -24.08
C ASP A 453 6.61 18.34 -24.52
N ALA A 454 5.96 19.44 -24.12
CA ALA A 454 4.62 19.84 -24.55
C ALA A 454 4.63 20.97 -25.60
N ILE A 455 5.80 21.56 -25.88
CA ILE A 455 5.97 22.69 -26.80
C ILE A 455 6.75 22.17 -28.01
N LEU A 456 6.11 22.12 -29.17
CA LEU A 456 6.77 21.84 -30.44
C LEU A 456 7.08 23.14 -31.17
N VAL A 457 8.16 23.14 -31.94
CA VAL A 457 8.53 24.20 -32.87
C VAL A 457 8.73 23.56 -34.24
N ASP A 458 7.99 24.02 -35.23
CA ASP A 458 8.10 23.51 -36.60
C ASP A 458 9.37 24.04 -37.31
N ARG A 459 9.55 23.68 -38.59
CA ARG A 459 10.68 24.18 -39.40
C ARG A 459 10.57 25.66 -39.80
N SER A 460 9.41 26.28 -39.61
CA SER A 460 9.19 27.72 -39.87
C SER A 460 9.44 28.60 -38.64
N GLY A 461 9.62 27.99 -37.46
CA GLY A 461 9.73 28.70 -36.18
C GLY A 461 8.39 28.90 -35.46
N THR A 462 7.30 28.35 -36.00
CA THR A 462 5.95 28.44 -35.42
C THR A 462 5.84 27.53 -34.20
N VAL A 463 5.37 28.07 -33.07
CA VAL A 463 5.17 27.32 -31.83
C VAL A 463 3.81 26.62 -31.85
N ILE A 464 3.80 25.33 -31.46
CA ILE A 464 2.61 24.46 -31.42
C ILE A 464 2.51 23.80 -30.03
N LEU A 465 1.37 23.92 -29.36
CA LEU A 465 1.11 23.34 -28.04
C LEU A 465 0.51 21.93 -28.15
N THR A 466 1.07 20.97 -27.40
CA THR A 466 0.75 19.53 -27.44
C THR A 466 0.55 18.94 -26.03
N ASP A 467 0.14 17.66 -25.90
CA ASP A 467 -0.22 17.01 -24.61
C ASP A 467 -1.42 17.70 -23.89
N LEU A 468 -2.33 18.30 -24.68
CA LEU A 468 -3.58 18.95 -24.25
C LEU A 468 -4.51 18.06 -23.41
N ARG A 469 -4.34 16.72 -23.45
CA ARG A 469 -5.08 15.73 -22.65
C ARG A 469 -5.19 16.05 -21.17
N ASN A 470 -4.25 16.82 -20.60
CA ASN A 470 -4.26 17.24 -19.19
C ASN A 470 -4.99 18.58 -18.91
N GLY A 471 -5.35 19.34 -19.95
CA GLY A 471 -5.92 20.68 -19.85
C GLY A 471 -7.34 20.76 -19.26
N GLU A 472 -7.87 21.96 -19.09
CA GLU A 472 -9.20 22.18 -18.51
C GLU A 472 -9.86 23.41 -19.13
N ILE A 473 -11.09 23.24 -19.63
CA ILE A 473 -11.92 24.33 -20.15
C ILE A 473 -12.70 24.95 -18.98
N ALA A 474 -12.96 26.26 -19.05
CA ALA A 474 -13.54 27.04 -17.95
C ALA A 474 -12.70 26.95 -16.66
N ALA A 475 -11.38 26.92 -16.84
CA ALA A 475 -10.42 26.80 -15.75
C ALA A 475 -10.55 27.95 -14.73
N GLY A 476 -10.40 27.59 -13.46
CA GLY A 476 -10.24 28.55 -12.37
C GLY A 476 -8.95 29.34 -12.51
N GLU A 477 -8.94 30.57 -12.00
CA GLU A 477 -7.83 31.51 -12.17
C GLU A 477 -6.49 30.99 -11.64
N LEU A 478 -6.54 30.20 -10.55
CA LEU A 478 -5.38 29.51 -9.99
C LEU A 478 -4.69 28.56 -10.98
N LEU A 479 -5.44 27.91 -11.89
CA LEU A 479 -4.86 27.02 -12.91
C LEU A 479 -4.16 27.83 -14.00
N LEU A 480 -4.72 28.98 -14.41
CA LEU A 480 -4.09 29.89 -15.37
C LEU A 480 -2.78 30.47 -14.80
N ARG A 481 -2.80 30.93 -13.54
CA ARG A 481 -1.60 31.36 -12.80
C ARG A 481 -0.56 30.23 -12.66
N MET A 482 -1.00 28.99 -12.48
CA MET A 482 -0.11 27.82 -12.44
C MET A 482 0.56 27.55 -13.79
N ASP A 483 -0.15 27.74 -14.91
CA ASP A 483 0.40 27.58 -16.26
C ASP A 483 1.49 28.63 -16.55
N VAL A 484 1.26 29.90 -16.19
CA VAL A 484 2.31 30.95 -16.27
C VAL A 484 3.52 30.56 -15.44
N ALA A 485 3.34 30.16 -14.18
CA ALA A 485 4.44 29.73 -13.32
C ALA A 485 5.19 28.49 -13.86
N GLN A 486 4.50 27.56 -14.51
CA GLN A 486 5.12 26.41 -15.17
C GLN A 486 5.96 26.85 -16.37
N LEU A 487 5.42 27.67 -17.28
CA LEU A 487 6.14 28.11 -18.48
C LEU A 487 7.33 29.04 -18.16
N VAL A 488 7.20 30.00 -17.23
CA VAL A 488 8.37 30.79 -16.78
C VAL A 488 9.45 29.86 -16.19
N THR A 489 9.07 28.77 -15.52
CA THR A 489 10.05 27.79 -15.02
C THR A 489 10.67 26.97 -16.16
N THR A 490 9.90 26.53 -17.16
CA THR A 490 10.42 25.81 -18.33
C THR A 490 11.43 26.65 -19.10
N LEU A 491 11.08 27.89 -19.40
CA LEU A 491 11.98 28.83 -20.09
C LEU A 491 13.19 29.17 -19.19
N GLY A 492 12.96 29.43 -17.90
CA GLY A 492 14.04 29.73 -16.96
C GLY A 492 15.06 28.60 -16.78
N LEU A 493 14.66 27.33 -16.98
CA LEU A 493 15.55 26.17 -16.98
C LEU A 493 16.44 26.07 -18.23
N ARG A 494 16.16 26.85 -19.29
CA ARG A 494 16.86 26.83 -20.57
C ARG A 494 17.63 28.13 -20.85
N ILE A 495 17.00 29.27 -20.64
CA ILE A 495 17.53 30.61 -20.97
C ILE A 495 17.76 31.52 -19.75
N GLY A 496 17.62 30.98 -18.53
CA GLY A 496 17.80 31.73 -17.29
C GLY A 496 16.61 32.60 -16.87
N ALA A 497 16.62 33.02 -15.61
CA ALA A 497 15.47 33.67 -14.96
C ALA A 497 15.09 35.03 -15.58
N GLU A 498 16.07 35.87 -15.89
CA GLU A 498 15.85 37.23 -16.38
C GLU A 498 15.14 37.26 -17.73
N ARG A 499 15.70 36.58 -18.74
CA ARG A 499 15.14 36.50 -20.10
C ARG A 499 13.78 35.77 -20.12
N ALA A 500 13.60 34.76 -19.26
CA ALA A 500 12.31 34.08 -19.08
C ALA A 500 11.22 34.99 -18.49
N VAL A 501 11.55 35.83 -17.49
CA VAL A 501 10.59 36.80 -16.92
C VAL A 501 10.34 37.97 -17.87
N ALA A 502 11.37 38.50 -18.53
CA ALA A 502 11.24 39.60 -19.48
C ALA A 502 10.32 39.23 -20.66
N SER A 503 10.48 38.04 -21.25
CA SER A 503 9.59 37.55 -22.31
C SER A 503 8.14 37.39 -21.86
N ALA A 504 7.91 36.90 -20.64
CA ALA A 504 6.56 36.76 -20.08
C ALA A 504 5.88 38.12 -19.85
N VAL A 505 6.60 39.08 -19.28
CA VAL A 505 6.10 40.43 -19.02
C VAL A 505 5.83 41.19 -20.32
N GLY A 506 6.64 40.96 -21.36
CA GLY A 506 6.46 41.57 -22.69
C GLY A 506 5.16 41.19 -23.40
N VAL A 507 4.53 40.06 -23.06
CA VAL A 507 3.29 39.57 -23.71
C VAL A 507 2.08 39.55 -22.78
N LEU A 508 2.24 39.07 -21.54
CA LEU A 508 1.15 38.97 -20.56
C LEU A 508 1.01 40.23 -19.68
N GLY A 509 2.00 41.11 -19.68
CA GLY A 509 2.06 42.27 -18.78
C GLY A 509 2.55 41.93 -17.36
N PRO A 510 2.97 42.95 -16.59
CA PRO A 510 3.61 42.75 -15.30
C PRO A 510 2.67 42.21 -14.21
N ASP A 511 1.37 42.55 -14.26
CA ASP A 511 0.37 42.08 -13.29
C ASP A 511 0.12 40.58 -13.38
N ALA A 512 -0.07 40.04 -14.59
CA ALA A 512 -0.33 38.61 -14.80
C ALA A 512 0.85 37.72 -14.38
N VAL A 513 2.08 38.22 -14.57
CA VAL A 513 3.31 37.53 -14.12
C VAL A 513 3.49 37.65 -12.61
N ALA A 514 3.22 38.82 -12.01
CA ALA A 514 3.23 38.99 -10.56
C ALA A 514 2.23 38.06 -9.84
N ASP A 515 1.05 37.86 -10.44
CA ASP A 515 0.00 37.00 -9.92
C ASP A 515 0.35 35.49 -9.88
N CYS A 516 1.41 35.07 -10.58
CA CYS A 516 1.92 33.71 -10.57
C CYS A 516 2.92 33.43 -9.43
N LEU A 517 3.41 34.46 -8.72
CA LEU A 517 4.41 34.30 -7.65
C LEU A 517 4.05 33.25 -6.57
N PRO A 518 2.80 33.18 -6.06
CA PRO A 518 2.42 32.14 -5.10
C PRO A 518 2.50 30.71 -5.64
N MET A 519 2.51 30.54 -6.97
CA MET A 519 2.61 29.26 -7.69
C MET A 519 4.07 28.89 -8.05
N LEU A 520 5.05 29.78 -7.87
CA LEU A 520 6.49 29.46 -8.01
C LEU A 520 7.01 28.64 -6.83
N GLN A 521 6.45 27.45 -6.66
CA GLN A 521 6.81 26.47 -5.64
C GLN A 521 6.81 25.05 -6.23
N PRO A 522 7.74 24.16 -5.85
CA PRO A 522 7.89 22.84 -6.47
C PRO A 522 6.62 21.97 -6.55
N ILE A 523 5.64 22.18 -5.67
CA ILE A 523 4.39 21.41 -5.64
C ILE A 523 3.40 21.78 -6.77
N ALA A 524 3.48 22.99 -7.33
CA ALA A 524 2.67 23.45 -8.47
C ALA A 524 3.29 23.06 -9.83
N LEU A 525 4.59 22.72 -9.82
CA LEU A 525 5.34 22.34 -11.01
C LEU A 525 5.14 20.85 -11.39
N THR A 526 5.45 20.55 -12.66
CA THR A 526 5.45 19.21 -13.22
C THR A 526 6.40 18.27 -12.48
N ARG A 527 6.38 16.96 -12.80
CA ARG A 527 7.32 15.99 -12.22
C ARG A 527 8.73 16.17 -12.77
N SER A 528 8.87 16.43 -14.07
CA SER A 528 10.14 16.70 -14.75
C SER A 528 10.82 17.91 -14.14
N HIS A 529 10.17 19.08 -14.08
CA HIS A 529 10.75 20.28 -13.47
C HIS A 529 11.19 20.04 -12.02
N ARG A 530 10.43 19.27 -11.24
CA ARG A 530 10.82 18.89 -9.86
C ARG A 530 12.02 17.95 -9.79
N ALA A 531 12.22 17.09 -10.79
CA ALA A 531 13.39 16.23 -10.85
C ALA A 531 14.63 17.08 -11.21
N THR A 532 14.53 17.91 -12.26
CA THR A 532 15.59 18.83 -12.70
C THR A 532 15.97 19.82 -11.61
N LEU A 533 15.02 20.51 -10.98
CA LEU A 533 15.29 21.44 -9.87
C LEU A 533 15.91 20.75 -8.65
N ARG A 534 15.61 19.47 -8.38
CA ARG A 534 16.30 18.71 -7.32
C ARG A 534 17.71 18.31 -7.71
N LYS A 535 17.95 18.01 -9.00
CA LYS A 535 19.28 17.74 -9.53
C LYS A 535 20.16 19.00 -9.39
N LEU A 536 19.68 20.12 -9.91
CA LEU A 536 20.33 21.43 -9.80
C LEU A 536 20.55 21.87 -8.35
N ALA A 537 19.56 21.70 -7.46
CA ALA A 537 19.72 22.02 -6.03
C ALA A 537 20.75 21.10 -5.34
N ARG A 538 20.88 19.85 -5.78
CA ARG A 538 21.92 18.93 -5.28
C ARG A 538 23.30 19.34 -5.79
N GLU A 539 23.44 19.55 -7.10
CA GLU A 539 24.67 20.03 -7.75
C GLU A 539 25.14 21.37 -7.16
N ARG A 540 24.21 22.28 -6.82
CA ARG A 540 24.51 23.50 -6.04
C ARG A 540 25.01 23.17 -4.64
N SER A 541 24.29 22.35 -3.87
CA SER A 541 24.72 22.01 -2.50
C SER A 541 26.06 21.26 -2.44
N GLU A 542 26.43 20.57 -3.53
CA GLU A 542 27.74 19.93 -3.70
C GLU A 542 28.82 21.00 -3.99
N ARG A 543 28.56 21.99 -4.87
CA ARG A 543 29.46 23.13 -5.14
C ARG A 543 29.60 24.10 -3.95
N GLU A 544 28.52 24.46 -3.27
CA GLU A 544 28.52 25.25 -2.02
C GLU A 544 29.42 24.58 -0.96
N ARG A 545 29.30 23.25 -0.83
CA ARG A 545 30.11 22.46 0.11
C ARG A 545 31.58 22.40 -0.31
N GLU A 546 31.87 22.31 -1.61
CA GLU A 546 33.23 22.32 -2.13
C GLU A 546 33.90 23.67 -1.89
N ALA A 547 33.24 24.79 -2.24
CA ALA A 547 33.71 26.15 -1.97
C ALA A 547 33.98 26.40 -0.46
N VAL A 548 33.07 25.97 0.43
CA VAL A 548 33.29 26.07 1.89
C VAL A 548 34.47 25.20 2.36
N LEU A 549 34.72 24.04 1.73
CA LEU A 549 35.89 23.21 2.03
C LEU A 549 37.20 23.84 1.52
N GLU A 550 37.17 24.50 0.35
CA GLU A 550 38.32 25.23 -0.20
C GLU A 550 38.65 26.48 0.63
N ALA A 551 37.66 27.30 0.96
CA ALA A 551 37.82 28.44 1.88
C ALA A 551 38.34 27.98 3.25
N SER A 552 37.85 26.84 3.77
CA SER A 552 38.38 26.24 5.02
C SER A 552 39.83 25.76 4.89
N ARG A 553 40.26 25.27 3.70
CA ARG A 553 41.66 24.94 3.44
C ARG A 553 42.53 26.19 3.34
N GLN A 554 42.12 27.21 2.59
CA GLN A 554 42.85 28.47 2.47
C GLN A 554 43.00 29.16 3.85
N ALA A 555 41.93 29.21 4.65
CA ALA A 555 41.98 29.73 6.01
C ALA A 555 42.90 28.90 6.94
N LYS A 556 43.11 27.60 6.68
CA LYS A 556 44.09 26.77 7.42
C LYS A 556 45.52 26.98 6.94
N LEU A 557 45.73 27.23 5.65
CA LEU A 557 47.04 27.54 5.08
C LEU A 557 47.54 28.90 5.56
N ALA A 558 46.71 29.95 5.43
CA ALA A 558 47.04 31.28 5.96
C ALA A 558 47.35 31.26 7.47
N ARG A 559 46.63 30.45 8.25
CA ARG A 559 46.94 30.25 9.69
C ARG A 559 48.24 29.47 9.92
N ALA A 560 48.61 28.54 9.04
CA ALA A 560 49.89 27.84 9.14
C ALA A 560 51.06 28.81 8.88
N GLU A 561 50.92 29.68 7.87
CA GLU A 561 51.87 30.76 7.56
C GLU A 561 51.96 31.79 8.71
N GLU A 562 50.83 32.21 9.29
CA GLU A 562 50.80 33.06 10.50
C GLU A 562 51.52 32.39 11.70
N HIS A 563 51.29 31.09 11.93
CA HIS A 563 51.97 30.34 12.98
C HIS A 563 53.48 30.19 12.72
N GLU A 564 53.90 30.02 11.46
CA GLU A 564 55.30 29.90 11.07
C GLU A 564 56.05 31.24 11.27
N HIS A 565 55.48 32.36 10.81
CA HIS A 565 56.00 33.71 11.07
C HIS A 565 56.01 34.08 12.57
N THR A 566 55.05 33.60 13.36
CA THR A 566 55.04 33.83 14.82
C THR A 566 56.10 32.96 15.53
N SER A 567 56.42 31.79 14.99
CA SER A 567 57.36 30.83 15.58
C SER A 567 58.83 31.18 15.35
N GLU A 568 59.19 31.91 14.28
CA GLU A 568 60.54 32.47 14.12
C GLU A 568 60.87 33.55 15.17
N ALA A 569 59.86 34.22 15.73
CA ALA A 569 60.04 35.34 16.66
C ALA A 569 60.14 34.94 18.14
N THR A 570 59.86 33.69 18.56
CA THR A 570 59.85 33.32 20.00
C THR A 570 60.15 31.84 20.26
N ARG A 571 61.07 31.57 21.20
CA ARG A 571 61.41 30.21 21.67
C ARG A 571 60.25 29.54 22.45
N PRO A 572 60.11 28.21 22.40
CA PRO A 572 58.94 27.53 22.92
C PRO A 572 58.91 27.47 24.46
N VAL A 573 57.84 28.00 25.05
CA VAL A 573 57.43 27.69 26.43
C VAL A 573 56.16 26.84 26.37
N LEU A 574 56.22 25.63 26.93
CA LEU A 574 55.12 24.65 26.94
C LEU A 574 54.04 25.02 27.98
N GLU A 575 53.25 26.06 27.70
CA GLU A 575 51.97 26.26 28.40
C GLU A 575 50.82 25.52 27.71
N LYS A 576 49.91 24.97 28.51
CA LYS A 576 48.73 24.25 28.00
C LYS A 576 47.73 25.26 27.41
N PRO A 577 47.08 24.94 26.28
CA PRO A 577 46.19 25.89 25.61
C PRO A 577 45.05 26.33 26.53
N ASP A 578 44.98 27.64 26.78
CA ASP A 578 43.94 28.21 27.64
C ASP A 578 42.57 27.98 27.01
N LYS A 579 41.59 27.54 27.81
CA LYS A 579 40.23 27.20 27.36
C LYS A 579 39.51 28.39 26.71
N LYS A 580 40.00 29.61 26.95
CA LYS A 580 39.51 30.85 26.34
C LYS A 580 40.03 31.03 24.91
N ALA A 581 41.28 30.67 24.63
CA ALA A 581 41.88 30.69 23.28
C ALA A 581 41.19 29.69 22.35
N ALA A 582 41.09 28.42 22.77
CA ALA A 582 40.40 27.37 22.00
C ALA A 582 38.93 27.70 21.67
N ARG A 583 38.25 28.49 22.52
CA ARG A 583 36.87 28.98 22.26
C ARG A 583 36.82 30.21 21.34
N ALA A 584 37.87 31.02 21.32
CA ALA A 584 38.01 32.12 20.36
C ALA A 584 38.33 31.56 18.96
N GLU A 585 39.25 30.60 18.88
CA GLU A 585 39.59 29.84 17.66
C GLU A 585 38.35 29.18 17.04
N GLN A 586 37.57 28.42 17.82
CA GLN A 586 36.31 27.81 17.34
C GLN A 586 35.28 28.83 16.86
N ARG A 587 35.26 30.05 17.41
CA ARG A 587 34.37 31.13 16.94
C ARG A 587 34.89 31.80 15.68
N ALA A 588 36.20 31.93 15.52
CA ALA A 588 36.82 32.45 14.31
C ALA A 588 36.73 31.45 13.14
N GLU A 589 36.92 30.15 13.41
CA GLU A 589 36.63 29.07 12.46
C GLU A 589 35.15 29.03 12.09
N LYS A 590 34.22 29.14 13.05
CA LYS A 590 32.79 29.21 12.72
C LYS A 590 32.44 30.44 11.87
N ARG A 591 32.99 31.62 12.17
CA ARG A 591 32.77 32.83 11.35
C ARG A 591 33.30 32.66 9.93
N ALA A 592 34.54 32.22 9.76
CA ALA A 592 35.09 31.97 8.43
C ALA A 592 34.26 30.92 7.63
N ILE A 593 33.66 29.93 8.30
CA ILE A 593 32.71 29.00 7.67
C ILE A 593 31.37 29.67 7.35
N ASP A 594 30.81 30.46 8.27
CA ASP A 594 29.55 31.19 8.05
C ASP A 594 29.72 32.21 6.89
N ASP A 595 30.82 32.97 6.85
CA ASP A 595 31.15 33.98 5.83
C ASP A 595 31.38 33.33 4.45
N ALA A 596 32.17 32.25 4.37
CA ALA A 596 32.35 31.49 3.12
C ALA A 596 31.06 30.81 2.64
N LEU A 597 30.14 30.49 3.54
CA LEU A 597 28.84 29.92 3.22
C LEU A 597 27.83 30.99 2.76
N GLU A 598 28.02 32.27 3.12
CA GLU A 598 27.31 33.39 2.50
C GLU A 598 27.89 33.74 1.11
N GLU A 599 29.21 33.72 0.93
CA GLU A 599 29.88 34.03 -0.35
C GLU A 599 29.64 32.95 -1.42
N ALA A 600 29.64 31.66 -1.04
CA ALA A 600 29.35 30.54 -1.94
C ALA A 600 27.85 30.36 -2.27
N ARG A 601 26.95 31.18 -1.69
CA ARG A 601 25.50 30.95 -1.70
C ARG A 601 24.85 31.33 -3.03
N GLU A 602 24.59 30.34 -3.88
CA GLU A 602 23.86 30.58 -5.11
C GLU A 602 22.33 30.63 -4.89
N GLU A 603 21.68 31.63 -5.48
CA GLU A 603 20.22 31.68 -5.46
C GLU A 603 19.57 30.53 -6.23
N ASP A 604 18.42 30.04 -5.76
CA ASP A 604 17.65 29.06 -6.50
C ASP A 604 16.97 29.67 -7.72
N LEU A 605 16.80 28.91 -8.81
CA LEU A 605 16.15 29.41 -10.02
C LEU A 605 14.74 29.96 -9.73
N LEU A 606 13.97 29.31 -8.85
CA LEU A 606 12.66 29.81 -8.41
C LEU A 606 12.74 31.08 -7.54
N THR A 607 13.88 31.33 -6.91
CA THR A 607 14.18 32.56 -6.16
C THR A 607 14.63 33.67 -7.12
N GLN A 608 15.51 33.38 -8.08
CA GLN A 608 15.92 34.31 -9.13
C GLN A 608 14.71 34.78 -9.97
N ILE A 609 13.84 33.87 -10.40
CA ILE A 609 12.59 34.21 -11.09
C ILE A 609 11.73 35.11 -10.21
N ARG A 610 11.57 34.78 -8.92
CA ARG A 610 10.82 35.62 -7.97
C ARG A 610 11.45 37.01 -7.80
N HIS A 611 12.78 37.10 -7.73
CA HIS A 611 13.50 38.36 -7.63
C HIS A 611 13.27 39.23 -8.86
N GLN A 612 13.43 38.67 -10.07
CA GLN A 612 13.17 39.37 -11.34
C GLN A 612 11.73 39.90 -11.45
N VAL A 613 10.73 39.12 -11.02
CA VAL A 613 9.34 39.59 -10.98
C VAL A 613 9.13 40.70 -9.93
N LEU A 614 9.80 40.61 -8.77
CA LEU A 614 9.70 41.64 -7.71
C LEU A 614 10.40 42.95 -8.07
N LEU A 615 11.48 42.92 -8.86
CA LEU A 615 12.09 44.13 -9.43
C LEU A 615 11.09 44.92 -10.29
N ILE A 616 10.23 44.22 -11.03
CA ILE A 616 9.20 44.81 -11.89
C ILE A 616 7.96 45.21 -11.07
N ARG A 617 7.55 44.40 -10.07
CA ARG A 617 6.39 44.66 -9.19
C ARG A 617 6.68 44.38 -7.71
N PRO A 618 7.18 45.37 -6.95
CA PRO A 618 7.54 45.20 -5.54
C PRO A 618 6.38 44.84 -4.58
N GLN A 619 5.14 45.19 -4.94
CA GLN A 619 3.94 44.96 -4.11
C GLN A 619 3.22 43.63 -4.41
N ALA A 620 3.81 42.74 -5.22
CA ALA A 620 3.19 41.48 -5.61
C ALA A 620 2.99 40.53 -4.40
N PRO A 621 1.91 39.71 -4.36
CA PRO A 621 1.64 38.81 -3.23
C PRO A 621 2.68 37.68 -3.16
N VAL A 622 3.59 37.77 -2.18
CA VAL A 622 4.71 36.81 -2.01
C VAL A 622 4.31 35.56 -1.22
N GLU A 623 3.22 35.59 -0.43
CA GLU A 623 2.86 34.45 0.43
C GLU A 623 2.56 33.18 -0.40
N PRO A 624 3.35 32.09 -0.24
CA PRO A 624 3.13 30.88 -1.01
C PRO A 624 1.81 30.24 -0.59
N ALA A 625 0.93 29.99 -1.56
CA ALA A 625 -0.39 29.42 -1.32
C ALA A 625 -0.27 28.12 -0.49
N ARG A 626 -0.92 28.07 0.67
CA ARG A 626 -0.85 26.96 1.63
C ARG A 626 -1.56 25.72 1.09
N LEU A 627 -0.84 24.94 0.29
CA LEU A 627 -1.31 23.66 -0.24
C LEU A 627 -1.27 22.58 0.86
N GLU A 628 -2.26 22.60 1.74
CA GLU A 628 -2.36 21.71 2.89
C GLU A 628 -2.43 20.23 2.49
N ARG A 629 -1.37 19.49 2.86
CA ARG A 629 -1.39 18.03 2.85
C ARG A 629 -1.91 17.53 4.19
N ILE A 630 -3.07 16.89 4.20
CA ILE A 630 -3.47 16.04 5.33
C ILE A 630 -2.39 14.96 5.46
N ARG A 631 -1.54 15.08 6.48
CA ARG A 631 -0.49 14.08 6.71
C ARG A 631 -1.18 12.73 6.92
N PRO A 632 -0.81 11.64 6.23
CA PRO A 632 -1.48 10.34 6.40
C PRO A 632 -1.51 9.86 7.85
N ARG A 633 -0.51 10.26 8.65
CA ARG A 633 -0.45 10.04 10.11
C ARG A 633 -1.63 10.67 10.87
N THR A 634 -2.09 11.85 10.47
CA THR A 634 -3.25 12.52 11.07
C THR A 634 -4.55 11.79 10.73
N LEU A 635 -4.70 11.35 9.48
CA LEU A 635 -5.86 10.55 9.05
C LEU A 635 -5.91 9.20 9.77
N ILE A 636 -4.78 8.47 9.84
CA ILE A 636 -4.66 7.21 10.58
C ILE A 636 -4.96 7.43 12.07
N SER A 637 -4.43 8.49 12.68
CA SER A 637 -4.69 8.80 14.09
C SER A 637 -6.15 9.17 14.37
N PHE A 638 -6.83 9.81 13.41
CA PHE A 638 -8.25 10.14 13.52
C PHE A 638 -9.13 8.89 13.36
N ILE A 639 -8.85 8.04 12.36
CA ILE A 639 -9.54 6.75 12.17
C ILE A 639 -9.32 5.83 13.38
N ALA A 640 -8.09 5.74 13.89
CA ALA A 640 -7.76 5.00 15.11
C ALA A 640 -8.52 5.54 16.34
N GLY A 641 -8.58 6.87 16.49
CA GLY A 641 -9.32 7.51 17.57
C GLY A 641 -10.84 7.26 17.48
N ALA A 642 -11.41 7.37 16.28
CA ALA A 642 -12.84 7.12 16.03
C ALA A 642 -13.21 5.64 16.24
N PHE A 643 -12.37 4.71 15.78
CA PHE A 643 -12.56 3.28 16.01
C PHE A 643 -12.44 2.93 17.50
N GLY A 644 -11.43 3.47 18.19
CA GLY A 644 -11.27 3.30 19.64
C GLY A 644 -12.45 3.87 20.43
N ALA A 645 -12.96 5.05 20.05
CA ALA A 645 -14.13 5.67 20.68
C ALA A 645 -15.42 4.88 20.42
N TYR A 646 -15.64 4.40 19.20
CA TYR A 646 -16.79 3.53 18.86
C TYR A 646 -16.75 2.22 19.65
N PHE A 647 -15.59 1.55 19.69
CA PHE A 647 -15.42 0.30 20.44
C PHE A 647 -15.68 0.53 21.95
N LEU A 648 -15.08 1.58 22.52
CA LEU A 648 -15.29 1.96 23.93
C LEU A 648 -16.78 2.23 24.22
N LEU A 649 -17.46 2.99 23.35
CA LEU A 649 -18.87 3.32 23.53
C LEU A 649 -19.76 2.07 23.50
N THR A 650 -19.58 1.19 22.51
CA THR A 650 -20.34 -0.07 22.39
C THR A 650 -20.11 -1.01 23.58
N GLN A 651 -18.93 -0.97 24.20
CA GLN A 651 -18.65 -1.75 25.42
C GLN A 651 -19.34 -1.15 26.65
N LEU A 652 -19.31 0.18 26.80
CA LEU A 652 -19.91 0.87 27.94
C LEU A 652 -21.44 0.70 27.98
N THR A 653 -22.14 0.54 26.85
CA THR A 653 -23.61 0.37 26.84
C THR A 653 -24.10 -0.94 27.46
N HIS A 654 -23.23 -1.92 27.68
CA HIS A 654 -23.59 -3.23 28.25
C HIS A 654 -23.26 -3.33 29.75
N ILE A 655 -22.85 -2.23 30.39
CA ILE A 655 -22.45 -2.19 31.80
C ILE A 655 -23.53 -1.47 32.62
N GLU A 656 -24.05 -2.15 33.64
CA GLU A 656 -24.98 -1.58 34.61
C GLU A 656 -24.22 -0.69 35.61
N PHE A 657 -24.03 0.59 35.27
CA PHE A 657 -23.29 1.52 36.13
C PHE A 657 -23.98 1.86 37.47
N GLY A 658 -25.28 1.55 37.64
CA GLY A 658 -26.03 1.89 38.85
C GLY A 658 -25.43 1.28 40.12
N THR A 659 -25.26 -0.05 40.15
CA THR A 659 -24.61 -0.77 41.25
C THR A 659 -23.19 -0.27 41.52
N LEU A 660 -22.48 0.16 40.47
CA LEU A 660 -21.10 0.66 40.54
C LEU A 660 -20.97 2.02 41.25
N PHE A 661 -22.06 2.79 41.38
CA PHE A 661 -22.09 4.06 42.11
C PHE A 661 -22.83 3.98 43.45
N ASP A 662 -23.88 3.15 43.55
CA ASP A 662 -24.73 3.06 44.74
C ASP A 662 -24.18 2.11 45.82
N GLU A 663 -23.41 1.09 45.45
CA GLU A 663 -22.92 0.04 46.37
C GLU A 663 -21.40 0.14 46.69
N ALA A 664 -20.70 1.09 46.08
CA ALA A 664 -19.23 1.17 46.14
C ALA A 664 -18.68 2.00 47.32
N GLU A 665 -17.78 1.42 48.12
CA GLU A 665 -17.00 2.16 49.11
C GLU A 665 -15.91 3.04 48.46
N TRP A 666 -16.20 4.34 48.36
CA TRP A 666 -15.32 5.34 47.74
C TRP A 666 -13.88 5.40 48.29
N GLY A 667 -13.65 5.00 49.55
CA GLY A 667 -12.32 4.91 50.13
C GLY A 667 -11.42 3.88 49.42
N TRP A 668 -11.97 2.70 49.12
CA TRP A 668 -11.27 1.65 48.37
C TRP A 668 -11.18 1.97 46.87
N VAL A 669 -12.20 2.63 46.31
CA VAL A 669 -12.14 3.18 44.93
C VAL A 669 -10.96 4.14 44.79
N ALA A 670 -10.76 5.06 45.74
CA ALA A 670 -9.63 5.99 45.73
C ALA A 670 -8.26 5.26 45.84
N ALA A 671 -8.17 4.19 46.64
CA ALA A 671 -6.98 3.35 46.69
C ALA A 671 -6.71 2.63 45.35
N ALA A 672 -7.75 2.10 44.70
CA ALA A 672 -7.63 1.48 43.38
C ALA A 672 -7.18 2.48 42.30
N VAL A 673 -7.70 3.71 42.31
CA VAL A 673 -7.25 4.81 41.44
C VAL A 673 -5.75 5.09 41.66
N LEU A 674 -5.30 5.20 42.92
CA LEU A 674 -3.91 5.46 43.26
C LEU A 674 -2.97 4.34 42.75
N PHE A 675 -3.33 3.07 42.93
CA PHE A 675 -2.55 1.95 42.41
C PHE A 675 -2.53 1.91 40.87
N SER A 676 -3.64 2.21 40.21
CA SER A 676 -3.68 2.35 38.75
C SER A 676 -2.75 3.46 38.25
N MET A 677 -2.75 4.64 38.90
CA MET A 677 -1.84 5.73 38.57
C MET A 677 -0.36 5.38 38.81
N LEU A 678 -0.05 4.68 39.92
CA LEU A 678 1.31 4.27 40.26
C LEU A 678 1.87 3.25 39.25
N SER A 679 1.00 2.45 38.61
CA SER A 679 1.39 1.48 37.58
C SER A 679 2.19 2.10 36.42
N TYR A 680 1.94 3.36 36.02
CA TYR A 680 2.68 4.02 34.94
C TYR A 680 4.13 4.33 35.30
N PHE A 681 4.41 4.62 36.57
CA PHE A 681 5.77 4.81 37.08
C PHE A 681 6.50 3.46 37.15
N ALA A 682 5.83 2.42 37.65
CA ALA A 682 6.37 1.06 37.68
C ALA A 682 6.68 0.53 36.27
N ALA A 683 5.78 0.72 35.30
CA ALA A 683 5.98 0.37 33.90
C ALA A 683 7.17 1.13 33.26
N ALA A 684 7.35 2.42 33.60
CA ALA A 684 8.48 3.20 33.14
C ALA A 684 9.82 2.72 33.73
N MET A 685 9.86 2.28 34.99
CA MET A 685 11.03 1.64 35.61
C MET A 685 11.34 0.29 34.97
N SER A 686 10.31 -0.55 34.79
CA SER A 686 10.38 -1.85 34.10
C SER A 686 11.06 -1.71 32.74
N LEU A 687 10.64 -0.74 31.91
CA LEU A 687 11.26 -0.50 30.61
C LEU A 687 12.69 0.08 30.72
N LEU A 688 12.90 1.08 31.59
CA LEU A 688 14.17 1.81 31.68
C LEU A 688 15.30 1.00 32.34
N GLY A 689 14.99 -0.07 33.06
CA GLY A 689 15.96 -1.03 33.59
C GLY A 689 16.72 -1.77 32.51
N PHE A 690 16.06 -2.15 31.41
CA PHE A 690 16.68 -2.85 30.26
C PHE A 690 17.26 -1.89 29.19
N VAL A 691 17.28 -0.58 29.48
CA VAL A 691 17.83 0.46 28.59
C VAL A 691 19.07 1.11 29.25
N PRO A 692 20.28 0.66 28.91
CA PRO A 692 21.55 1.28 29.35
C PRO A 692 21.69 2.78 29.04
N GLU A 693 21.05 3.29 27.99
CA GLU A 693 21.11 4.70 27.58
C GLU A 693 20.32 5.62 28.53
N ARG A 694 20.70 6.91 28.54
CA ARG A 694 20.06 7.93 29.40
C ARG A 694 18.77 8.47 28.76
N VAL A 695 17.65 7.78 28.97
CA VAL A 695 16.31 8.23 28.57
C VAL A 695 15.61 8.92 29.77
N PRO A 696 15.05 10.13 29.63
CA PRO A 696 14.46 10.87 30.74
C PRO A 696 13.17 10.24 31.27
N PHE A 697 13.18 9.85 32.55
CA PHE A 697 12.13 9.06 33.20
C PHE A 697 10.71 9.62 33.02
N MET A 698 10.49 10.92 33.21
CA MET A 698 9.17 11.54 33.01
C MET A 698 8.62 11.41 31.57
N ARG A 699 9.50 11.40 30.55
CA ARG A 699 9.06 11.15 29.17
C ARG A 699 8.72 9.67 28.95
N THR A 700 9.41 8.76 29.65
CA THR A 700 9.08 7.33 29.64
C THR A 700 7.72 7.07 30.31
N VAL A 701 7.41 7.74 31.43
CA VAL A 701 6.07 7.69 32.06
C VAL A 701 5.01 8.21 31.08
N ALA A 702 5.22 9.36 30.44
CA ALA A 702 4.33 9.87 29.41
C ALA A 702 4.15 8.89 28.22
N ALA A 703 5.19 8.15 27.85
CA ALA A 703 5.10 7.09 26.84
C ALA A 703 4.31 5.86 27.32
N GLN A 704 4.40 5.47 28.60
CA GLN A 704 3.57 4.39 29.16
C GLN A 704 2.09 4.80 29.23
N VAL A 705 1.81 6.06 29.59
CA VAL A 705 0.45 6.62 29.52
C VAL A 705 -0.03 6.65 28.06
N ALA A 706 0.77 7.12 27.10
CA ALA A 706 0.43 7.04 25.67
C ALA A 706 0.19 5.59 25.18
N GLY A 707 0.84 4.61 25.80
CA GLY A 707 0.64 3.19 25.56
C GLY A 707 -0.77 2.68 25.89
N SER A 708 -1.50 3.30 26.83
CA SER A 708 -2.87 2.87 27.16
C SER A 708 -3.82 3.03 25.98
N PHE A 709 -3.73 4.14 25.25
CA PHE A 709 -4.50 4.39 24.02
C PHE A 709 -4.16 3.35 22.94
N VAL A 710 -2.89 3.00 22.78
CA VAL A 710 -2.46 2.01 21.78
C VAL A 710 -2.94 0.59 22.12
N LYS A 711 -3.12 0.23 23.40
CA LYS A 711 -3.62 -1.10 23.83
C LYS A 711 -5.05 -1.40 23.36
N ILE A 712 -5.88 -0.39 23.11
CA ILE A 712 -7.26 -0.58 22.58
C ILE A 712 -7.29 -0.62 21.05
N VAL A 713 -6.39 0.09 20.38
CA VAL A 713 -6.36 0.16 18.91
C VAL A 713 -5.57 -0.99 18.27
N ALA A 714 -4.59 -1.57 18.98
CA ALA A 714 -3.70 -2.60 18.46
C ALA A 714 -3.68 -3.85 19.37
N PRO A 715 -3.42 -5.06 18.81
CA PRO A 715 -3.23 -6.27 19.60
C PRO A 715 -2.17 -6.10 20.69
N ALA A 716 -2.45 -6.62 21.88
CA ALA A 716 -1.67 -6.38 23.11
C ALA A 716 -0.16 -6.65 22.94
N ALA A 717 0.19 -7.74 22.24
CA ALA A 717 1.57 -8.16 21.98
C ALA A 717 2.36 -7.22 21.04
N VAL A 718 1.69 -6.47 20.16
CA VAL A 718 2.34 -5.69 19.09
C VAL A 718 2.34 -4.19 19.39
N GLY A 719 1.20 -3.65 19.86
CA GLY A 719 1.02 -2.21 20.03
C GLY A 719 2.00 -1.58 21.01
N GLY A 720 2.11 -2.14 22.22
CA GLY A 720 3.02 -1.64 23.26
C GLY A 720 4.49 -1.77 22.89
N VAL A 721 4.88 -2.87 22.24
CA VAL A 721 6.26 -3.11 21.78
C VAL A 721 6.67 -2.10 20.72
N ALA A 722 5.81 -1.85 19.72
CA ALA A 722 6.05 -0.89 18.65
C ALA A 722 6.17 0.55 19.18
N LEU A 723 5.28 0.96 20.09
CA LEU A 723 5.33 2.29 20.70
C LEU A 723 6.61 2.48 21.54
N ASN A 724 6.93 1.54 22.43
CA ASN A 724 8.12 1.64 23.29
C ASN A 724 9.41 1.62 22.46
N THR A 725 9.50 0.76 21.45
CA THR A 725 10.66 0.72 20.52
C THR A 725 10.86 2.06 19.83
N ARG A 726 9.77 2.65 19.32
CA ARG A 726 9.82 3.90 18.56
C ARG A 726 10.10 5.11 19.45
N PHE A 727 9.59 5.12 20.68
CA PHE A 727 9.95 6.10 21.70
C PHE A 727 11.47 6.06 22.04
N LEU A 728 12.05 4.87 22.20
CA LEU A 728 13.49 4.71 22.42
C LEU A 728 14.32 5.18 21.22
N GLN A 729 13.89 4.85 19.99
CA GLN A 729 14.52 5.36 18.76
C GLN A 729 14.52 6.89 18.69
N ARG A 730 13.38 7.53 19.00
CA ARG A 730 13.27 8.99 19.08
C ARG A 730 14.04 9.61 20.25
N SER A 731 14.35 8.81 21.26
CA SER A 731 15.21 9.20 22.39
C SER A 731 16.70 8.96 22.14
N GLY A 732 17.10 8.58 20.92
CA GLY A 732 18.50 8.43 20.50
C GLY A 732 19.07 7.00 20.55
N VAL A 733 18.28 5.99 20.91
CA VAL A 733 18.71 4.58 20.92
C VAL A 733 18.74 4.03 19.49
N ARG A 734 19.82 3.36 19.08
CA ARG A 734 19.93 2.76 17.73
C ARG A 734 18.78 1.77 17.48
N PRO A 735 18.16 1.71 16.27
CA PRO A 735 16.96 0.91 16.02
C PRO A 735 17.00 -0.54 16.48
N GLY A 736 18.10 -1.26 16.20
CA GLY A 736 18.26 -2.66 16.65
C GLY A 736 18.36 -2.80 18.17
N LEU A 737 19.08 -1.89 18.85
CA LEU A 737 19.19 -1.87 20.31
C LEU A 737 17.87 -1.48 20.98
N ALA A 738 17.06 -0.62 20.36
CA ALA A 738 15.74 -0.24 20.85
C ALA A 738 14.78 -1.45 20.82
N VAL A 739 14.72 -2.19 19.71
CA VAL A 739 13.93 -3.43 19.61
C VAL A 739 14.44 -4.46 20.64
N ALA A 740 15.76 -4.66 20.72
CA ALA A 740 16.37 -5.60 21.63
C ALA A 740 16.09 -5.29 23.11
N SER A 741 16.15 -4.01 23.51
CA SER A 741 15.90 -3.59 24.90
C SER A 741 14.43 -3.80 25.30
N VAL A 742 13.49 -3.49 24.38
CA VAL A 742 12.06 -3.77 24.61
C VAL A 742 11.81 -5.29 24.64
N GLY A 743 12.36 -6.06 23.70
CA GLY A 743 12.24 -7.52 23.68
C GLY A 743 12.80 -8.19 24.94
N ALA A 744 13.97 -7.73 25.41
CA ALA A 744 14.55 -8.18 26.67
C ALA A 744 13.63 -7.89 27.86
N SER A 745 13.06 -6.68 27.94
CA SER A 745 12.11 -6.34 29.01
C SER A 745 10.85 -7.24 28.97
N GLN A 746 10.28 -7.54 27.80
CA GLN A 746 9.13 -8.44 27.69
C GLN A 746 9.46 -9.88 28.08
N LEU A 747 10.63 -10.40 27.67
CA LEU A 747 11.05 -11.77 28.01
C LEU A 747 11.31 -11.92 29.51
N PHE A 748 11.98 -10.95 30.13
CA PHE A 748 12.19 -10.93 31.58
C PHE A 748 10.87 -10.74 32.34
N GLY A 749 9.95 -9.94 31.78
CA GLY A 749 8.59 -9.78 32.28
C GLY A 749 7.82 -11.09 32.30
N LEU A 750 7.82 -11.84 31.20
CA LEU A 750 7.21 -13.17 31.11
C LEU A 750 7.81 -14.14 32.13
N GLY A 751 9.14 -14.22 32.22
CA GLY A 751 9.82 -15.08 33.20
C GLY A 751 9.46 -14.71 34.65
N CYS A 752 9.40 -13.41 34.96
CA CYS A 752 8.97 -12.91 36.27
C CYS A 752 7.50 -13.24 36.57
N HIS A 753 6.59 -13.08 35.60
CA HIS A 753 5.17 -13.46 35.77
C HIS A 753 4.99 -14.97 35.99
N ILE A 754 5.73 -15.82 35.27
CA ILE A 754 5.71 -17.27 35.47
C ILE A 754 6.23 -17.63 36.86
N LEU A 755 7.35 -17.04 37.30
CA LEU A 755 7.89 -17.26 38.63
C LEU A 755 6.91 -16.81 39.73
N MET A 756 6.31 -15.63 39.59
CA MET A 756 5.28 -15.14 40.52
C MET A 756 4.05 -16.05 40.55
N LEU A 757 3.58 -16.55 39.40
CA LEU A 757 2.42 -17.43 39.32
C LEU A 757 2.71 -18.78 40.00
N LEU A 758 3.92 -19.33 39.83
CA LEU A 758 4.36 -20.54 40.53
C LEU A 758 4.50 -20.30 42.05
N SER A 759 5.10 -19.17 42.46
CA SER A 759 5.27 -18.83 43.88
C SER A 759 3.94 -18.58 44.59
N PHE A 760 3.09 -17.69 44.07
CA PHE A 760 1.78 -17.43 44.67
C PHE A 760 0.82 -18.61 44.51
N GLY A 761 0.94 -19.39 43.44
CA GLY A 761 0.20 -20.65 43.26
C GLY A 761 0.57 -21.68 44.33
N TYR A 762 1.86 -21.79 44.66
CA TYR A 762 2.33 -22.62 45.78
C TYR A 762 1.80 -22.13 47.13
N LEU A 763 1.95 -20.83 47.46
CA LEU A 763 1.42 -20.26 48.70
C LEU A 763 -0.10 -20.47 48.83
N THR A 764 -0.87 -20.17 47.78
CA THR A 764 -2.33 -20.32 47.76
C THR A 764 -2.74 -21.80 47.89
N GLY A 765 -2.00 -22.71 47.24
CA GLY A 765 -2.19 -24.15 47.35
C GLY A 765 -1.94 -24.69 48.76
N THR A 766 -0.98 -24.10 49.49
CA THR A 766 -0.75 -24.43 50.91
C THR A 766 -1.80 -23.84 51.87
N GLU A 767 -2.53 -22.79 51.47
CA GLU A 767 -3.53 -22.12 52.31
C GLU A 767 -4.93 -22.76 52.25
N LYS A 768 -5.38 -23.31 51.09
CA LYS A 768 -6.82 -23.60 50.88
C LYS A 768 -7.25 -25.02 50.49
N THR A 769 -6.42 -25.96 50.02
CA THR A 769 -6.64 -27.44 50.04
C THR A 769 -5.59 -28.23 49.21
N PRO A 770 -5.31 -29.51 49.54
CA PRO A 770 -4.35 -30.35 48.78
C PRO A 770 -4.87 -30.92 47.44
N SER A 771 -6.08 -30.59 46.99
CA SER A 771 -6.84 -31.36 45.99
C SER A 771 -7.08 -30.68 44.64
N LEU A 772 -6.38 -29.58 44.33
CA LEU A 772 -6.31 -29.05 42.96
C LEU A 772 -5.40 -29.92 42.09
N SER A 773 -5.84 -31.15 41.78
CA SER A 773 -5.27 -31.94 40.70
C SER A 773 -5.33 -31.12 39.41
N PRO A 774 -4.24 -30.96 38.63
CA PRO A 774 -4.26 -30.15 37.42
C PRO A 774 -5.38 -30.60 36.50
N SER A 775 -6.26 -29.68 36.10
CA SER A 775 -7.42 -30.04 35.31
C SER A 775 -6.99 -30.72 34.01
N ARG A 776 -7.76 -31.72 33.55
CA ARG A 776 -7.46 -32.47 32.32
C ARG A 776 -7.22 -31.54 31.11
N THR A 777 -7.84 -30.37 31.11
CA THR A 777 -7.65 -29.28 30.14
C THR A 777 -6.27 -28.60 30.21
N VAL A 778 -5.72 -28.33 31.40
CA VAL A 778 -4.37 -27.77 31.55
C VAL A 778 -3.32 -28.81 31.17
N ILE A 779 -3.52 -30.08 31.56
CA ILE A 779 -2.65 -31.19 31.16
C ILE A 779 -2.68 -31.36 29.64
N ALA A 780 -3.86 -31.43 29.03
CA ALA A 780 -4.00 -31.54 27.57
C ALA A 780 -3.39 -30.34 26.82
N GLY A 781 -3.56 -29.11 27.34
CA GLY A 781 -2.94 -27.90 26.78
C GLY A 781 -1.41 -27.95 26.82
N LEU A 782 -0.82 -28.30 27.97
CA LEU A 782 0.63 -28.48 28.09
C LEU A 782 1.14 -29.62 27.19
N LEU A 783 0.40 -30.71 27.08
CA LEU A 783 0.77 -31.88 26.27
C LEU A 783 0.69 -31.57 24.77
N THR A 784 -0.33 -30.84 24.31
CA THR A 784 -0.40 -30.33 22.93
C THR A 784 0.72 -29.35 22.59
N VAL A 785 1.09 -28.45 23.51
CA VAL A 785 2.27 -27.58 23.32
C VAL A 785 3.56 -28.39 23.28
N ALA A 786 3.74 -29.38 24.16
CA ALA A 786 4.91 -30.26 24.16
C ALA A 786 5.02 -31.09 22.87
N VAL A 787 3.91 -31.65 22.37
CA VAL A 787 3.84 -32.37 21.10
C VAL A 787 4.12 -31.44 19.92
N LEU A 788 3.60 -30.21 19.92
CA LEU A 788 3.89 -29.21 18.89
C LEU A 788 5.38 -28.85 18.84
N VAL A 789 6.00 -28.62 20.00
CA VAL A 789 7.44 -28.37 20.12
C VAL A 789 8.23 -29.58 19.62
N LEU A 790 7.86 -30.81 20.03
CA LEU A 790 8.49 -32.04 19.57
C LEU A 790 8.47 -32.14 18.04
N VAL A 791 7.28 -32.03 17.42
CA VAL A 791 7.10 -32.06 15.95
C VAL A 791 7.94 -30.98 15.25
N VAL A 792 7.96 -29.74 15.77
CA VAL A 792 8.76 -28.65 15.22
C VAL A 792 10.27 -28.93 15.33
N THR A 793 10.72 -29.60 16.39
CA THR A 793 12.14 -29.98 16.55
C THR A 793 12.56 -31.21 15.74
N SER A 794 11.66 -32.18 15.56
CA SER A 794 11.92 -33.43 14.82
C SER A 794 11.91 -33.24 13.30
N VAL A 795 11.08 -32.34 12.76
CA VAL A 795 11.01 -32.10 11.31
C VAL A 795 12.11 -31.12 10.87
N PRO A 796 13.12 -31.54 10.07
CA PRO A 796 14.30 -30.71 9.80
C PRO A 796 13.99 -29.43 9.03
N PHE A 797 12.96 -29.44 8.16
CA PHE A 797 12.49 -28.25 7.44
C PHE A 797 11.87 -27.21 8.40
N LEU A 798 10.93 -27.65 9.27
CA LEU A 798 10.33 -26.80 10.30
C LEU A 798 11.39 -26.27 11.27
N ARG A 799 12.29 -27.13 11.72
CA ARG A 799 13.43 -26.73 12.58
C ARG A 799 14.30 -25.66 11.91
N LYS A 800 14.71 -25.82 10.64
CA LYS A 800 15.47 -24.79 9.91
C LYS A 800 14.67 -23.50 9.77
N PHE A 801 13.39 -23.57 9.39
CA PHE A 801 12.52 -22.40 9.21
C PHE A 801 12.35 -21.61 10.52
N VAL A 802 11.99 -22.30 11.61
CA VAL A 802 11.80 -21.72 12.93
C VAL A 802 13.11 -21.19 13.50
N VAL A 803 14.21 -21.96 13.48
CA VAL A 803 15.51 -21.49 13.99
C VAL A 803 16.01 -20.28 13.21
N THR A 804 15.83 -20.22 11.89
CA THR A 804 16.27 -19.05 11.09
C THR A 804 15.46 -17.79 11.44
N ARG A 805 14.13 -17.92 11.61
CA ARG A 805 13.23 -16.84 12.05
C ARG A 805 13.48 -16.40 13.50
N VAL A 806 13.56 -17.35 14.43
CA VAL A 806 13.77 -17.07 15.86
C VAL A 806 15.16 -16.49 16.09
N ARG A 807 16.21 -17.02 15.45
CA ARG A 807 17.57 -16.46 15.55
C ARG A 807 17.62 -15.02 15.05
N SER A 808 16.93 -14.65 13.97
CA SER A 808 16.91 -13.26 13.50
C SER A 808 16.16 -12.30 14.44
N LEU A 809 15.14 -12.79 15.16
CA LEU A 809 14.42 -12.02 16.19
C LEU A 809 15.23 -11.84 17.49
N PHE A 810 15.97 -12.86 17.92
CA PHE A 810 16.70 -12.85 19.19
C PHE A 810 18.18 -12.46 19.10
N ALA A 811 18.78 -12.39 17.90
CA ALA A 811 20.20 -12.05 17.71
C ALA A 811 20.62 -10.72 18.38
N GLY A 812 19.74 -9.72 18.42
CA GLY A 812 19.98 -8.47 19.16
C GLY A 812 19.66 -8.54 20.65
N VAL A 813 18.74 -9.43 21.05
CA VAL A 813 18.23 -9.54 22.44
C VAL A 813 19.26 -10.18 23.36
N VAL A 814 19.92 -11.26 22.93
CA VAL A 814 20.86 -12.02 23.78
C VAL A 814 22.08 -11.19 24.22
N PRO A 815 22.82 -10.50 23.31
CA PRO A 815 23.92 -9.61 23.73
C PRO A 815 23.42 -8.50 24.66
N ARG A 816 22.23 -7.95 24.40
CA ARG A 816 21.64 -6.89 25.21
C ARG A 816 21.23 -7.35 26.61
N MET A 817 20.80 -8.60 26.77
CA MET A 817 20.56 -9.18 28.09
C MET A 817 21.87 -9.35 28.87
N LEU A 818 22.97 -9.74 28.21
CA LEU A 818 24.30 -9.82 28.83
C LEU A 818 24.79 -8.42 29.27
N ASP A 819 24.64 -7.38 28.43
CA ASP A 819 24.96 -5.98 28.78
C ASP A 819 24.22 -5.50 30.05
N VAL A 820 22.95 -5.89 30.20
CA VAL A 820 22.11 -5.50 31.35
C VAL A 820 22.49 -6.32 32.59
N LEU A 821 22.84 -7.60 32.44
CA LEU A 821 23.28 -8.46 33.54
C LEU A 821 24.59 -7.95 34.17
N GLN A 822 25.49 -7.36 33.36
CA GLN A 822 26.71 -6.68 33.83
C GLN A 822 26.45 -5.37 34.58
N ARG A 823 25.21 -4.85 34.62
CA ARG A 823 24.84 -3.60 35.28
C ARG A 823 23.81 -3.86 36.38
N PRO A 824 24.20 -4.33 37.58
CA PRO A 824 23.28 -4.81 38.61
C PRO A 824 22.23 -3.78 39.03
N GLN A 825 22.56 -2.48 39.10
CA GLN A 825 21.60 -1.40 39.39
C GLN A 825 20.48 -1.27 38.34
N LYS A 826 20.82 -1.47 37.05
CA LYS A 826 19.87 -1.43 35.94
C LYS A 826 18.98 -2.66 35.93
N LEU A 827 19.56 -3.83 36.19
CA LEU A 827 18.81 -5.07 36.39
C LEU A 827 17.84 -4.95 37.58
N LEU A 828 18.31 -4.42 38.73
CA LEU A 828 17.49 -4.22 39.93
C LEU A 828 16.32 -3.26 39.68
N THR A 829 16.52 -2.16 38.95
CA THR A 829 15.43 -1.23 38.59
C THR A 829 14.44 -1.84 37.59
N GLY A 830 14.89 -2.69 36.67
CA GLY A 830 14.00 -3.42 35.75
C GLY A 830 13.14 -4.46 36.47
N ILE A 831 13.76 -5.32 37.27
CA ILE A 831 13.07 -6.35 38.07
C ILE A 831 12.16 -5.71 39.12
N GLY A 832 12.64 -4.71 39.86
CA GLY A 832 11.83 -3.95 40.81
C GLY A 832 10.66 -3.23 40.14
N GLY A 833 10.85 -2.70 38.93
CA GLY A 833 9.79 -2.14 38.10
C GLY A 833 8.75 -3.18 37.69
N MET A 834 9.15 -4.40 37.30
CA MET A 834 8.25 -5.53 37.02
C MET A 834 7.42 -5.91 38.25
N LEU A 835 8.09 -6.17 39.38
CA LEU A 835 7.44 -6.60 40.62
C LEU A 835 6.48 -5.53 41.13
N LEU A 836 6.88 -4.25 41.13
CA LEU A 836 6.02 -3.14 41.51
C LEU A 836 4.83 -2.97 40.55
N LEU A 837 5.03 -3.20 39.24
CA LEU A 837 3.95 -3.10 38.25
C LEU A 837 2.88 -4.17 38.50
N THR A 838 3.30 -5.42 38.70
CA THR A 838 2.39 -6.51 39.06
C THR A 838 1.72 -6.25 40.40
N ALA A 839 2.48 -5.78 41.41
CA ALA A 839 1.91 -5.43 42.72
C ALA A 839 0.87 -4.30 42.61
N CYS A 840 1.10 -3.27 41.79
CA CYS A 840 0.11 -2.21 41.57
C CYS A 840 -1.18 -2.77 40.97
N PHE A 841 -1.11 -3.68 39.99
CA PHE A 841 -2.31 -4.29 39.42
C PHE A 841 -3.03 -5.24 40.39
N VAL A 842 -2.28 -6.05 41.16
CA VAL A 842 -2.87 -6.94 42.20
C VAL A 842 -3.54 -6.11 43.30
N MET A 843 -2.88 -5.07 43.81
CA MET A 843 -3.45 -4.18 44.83
C MET A 843 -4.62 -3.34 44.29
N CYS A 844 -4.60 -2.97 43.00
CA CYS A 844 -5.75 -2.33 42.34
C CYS A 844 -6.95 -3.28 42.26
N LEU A 845 -6.73 -4.57 41.97
CA LEU A 845 -7.78 -5.59 41.95
C LEU A 845 -8.30 -5.89 43.36
N ASP A 846 -7.42 -6.05 44.35
CA ASP A 846 -7.79 -6.25 45.76
C ASP A 846 -8.60 -5.07 46.31
N ALA A 847 -8.16 -3.84 46.06
CA ALA A 847 -8.93 -2.65 46.41
C ALA A 847 -10.28 -2.57 45.67
N SER A 848 -10.34 -3.01 44.40
CA SER A 848 -11.62 -3.08 43.66
C SER A 848 -12.56 -4.14 44.23
N VAL A 849 -12.04 -5.27 44.75
CA VAL A 849 -12.83 -6.29 45.47
C VAL A 849 -13.34 -5.76 46.80
N ARG A 850 -12.49 -5.07 47.57
CA ARG A 850 -12.87 -4.46 48.86
C ARG A 850 -13.91 -3.36 48.70
N ALA A 851 -13.90 -2.62 47.59
CA ALA A 851 -14.89 -1.57 47.30
C ALA A 851 -16.34 -2.08 47.23
N PHE A 852 -16.56 -3.37 47.02
CA PHE A 852 -17.89 -4.02 46.99
C PHE A 852 -18.03 -5.12 48.06
N GLY A 853 -17.12 -5.15 49.05
CA GLY A 853 -17.14 -6.16 50.11
C GLY A 853 -17.99 -5.73 51.30
N THR A 854 -18.98 -6.54 51.69
CA THR A 854 -19.84 -6.28 52.85
C THR A 854 -19.25 -6.79 54.17
N GLU A 855 -19.62 -6.16 55.29
CA GLU A 855 -19.25 -6.63 56.64
C GLU A 855 -19.80 -8.06 56.87
N GLY A 856 -18.89 -9.03 56.94
CA GLY A 856 -19.21 -10.46 57.06
C GLY A 856 -18.59 -11.36 55.99
N MET A 857 -18.03 -10.79 54.91
CA MET A 857 -17.35 -11.57 53.88
C MET A 857 -15.99 -12.12 54.37
N PRO A 858 -15.64 -13.40 54.08
CA PRO A 858 -14.32 -13.93 54.41
C PRO A 858 -13.23 -13.20 53.62
N SER A 859 -12.24 -12.62 54.31
CA SER A 859 -11.13 -11.91 53.69
C SER A 859 -10.32 -12.82 52.76
N LEU A 860 -10.26 -12.50 51.47
CA LEU A 860 -9.37 -13.18 50.54
C LEU A 860 -7.90 -12.90 50.90
N SER A 861 -7.04 -13.93 50.81
CA SER A 861 -5.60 -13.71 50.91
C SER A 861 -5.10 -13.00 49.66
N ILE A 862 -4.18 -12.05 49.83
CA ILE A 862 -3.60 -11.29 48.71
C ILE A 862 -2.87 -12.21 47.71
N ALA A 863 -2.37 -13.36 48.18
CA ALA A 863 -1.81 -14.42 47.35
C ALA A 863 -2.85 -15.00 46.39
N SER A 864 -4.08 -15.25 46.87
CA SER A 864 -5.17 -15.76 46.04
C SER A 864 -5.58 -14.76 44.95
N VAL A 865 -5.68 -13.47 45.29
CA VAL A 865 -5.95 -12.39 44.32
C VAL A 865 -4.81 -12.26 43.30
N ALA A 866 -3.55 -12.42 43.74
CA ALA A 866 -2.39 -12.43 42.87
C ALA A 866 -2.41 -13.59 41.86
N VAL A 867 -2.77 -14.82 42.29
CA VAL A 867 -2.92 -15.97 41.39
C VAL A 867 -4.00 -15.70 40.34
N VAL A 868 -5.18 -15.22 40.75
CA VAL A 868 -6.28 -14.89 39.82
C VAL A 868 -5.85 -13.81 38.82
N PHE A 869 -5.19 -12.75 39.28
CA PHE A 869 -4.65 -11.70 38.39
C PHE A 869 -3.63 -12.26 37.40
N LEU A 870 -2.64 -13.03 37.86
CA LEU A 870 -1.58 -13.58 37.02
C LEU A 870 -2.12 -14.56 35.98
N ALA A 871 -3.06 -15.42 36.37
CA ALA A 871 -3.75 -16.34 35.44
C ALA A 871 -4.63 -15.58 34.42
N GLY A 872 -5.41 -14.60 34.87
CA GLY A 872 -6.25 -13.76 34.00
C GLY A 872 -5.45 -12.92 33.00
N ASN A 873 -4.33 -12.34 33.43
CA ASN A 873 -3.44 -11.58 32.57
C ASN A 873 -2.71 -12.47 31.54
N ALA A 874 -2.32 -13.70 31.94
CA ALA A 874 -1.72 -14.67 31.03
C ALA A 874 -2.71 -15.14 29.95
N LEU A 875 -3.94 -15.53 30.35
CA LEU A 875 -4.95 -15.99 29.40
C LEU A 875 -5.46 -14.86 28.49
N GLY A 876 -5.62 -13.66 29.04
CA GLY A 876 -5.98 -12.46 28.28
C GLY A 876 -4.91 -12.02 27.28
N SER A 877 -3.63 -12.25 27.56
CA SER A 877 -2.52 -11.98 26.63
C SER A 877 -2.43 -13.01 25.50
N ALA A 878 -3.01 -14.21 25.68
CA ALA A 878 -3.12 -15.25 24.65
C ALA A 878 -4.36 -15.07 23.75
N ALA A 879 -5.39 -14.36 24.22
CA ALA A 879 -6.57 -14.04 23.43
C ALA A 879 -6.23 -13.03 22.31
N PRO A 880 -6.64 -13.25 21.05
CA PRO A 880 -6.39 -12.33 19.94
C PRO A 880 -7.32 -11.10 19.95
N THR A 881 -7.78 -10.63 21.11
CA THR A 881 -8.66 -9.46 21.25
C THR A 881 -7.86 -8.21 21.63
N PRO A 882 -8.22 -7.01 21.12
CA PRO A 882 -7.64 -5.75 21.58
C PRO A 882 -7.83 -5.60 23.10
N GLY A 883 -6.78 -5.17 23.81
CA GLY A 883 -6.79 -5.06 25.28
C GLY A 883 -7.03 -6.35 26.09
N GLY A 884 -7.08 -7.53 25.46
CA GLY A 884 -7.48 -8.78 26.12
C GLY A 884 -8.96 -8.81 26.54
N VAL A 885 -9.78 -7.93 25.96
CA VAL A 885 -11.17 -7.69 26.34
C VAL A 885 -12.06 -8.91 26.07
N GLY A 886 -13.04 -9.13 26.94
CA GLY A 886 -13.88 -10.32 27.06
C GLY A 886 -13.18 -11.44 27.82
N ALA A 887 -11.96 -11.77 27.41
CA ALA A 887 -11.19 -12.89 27.97
C ALA A 887 -10.71 -12.62 29.40
N VAL A 888 -10.10 -11.46 29.67
CA VAL A 888 -9.60 -11.13 31.03
C VAL A 888 -10.76 -10.97 32.00
N GLU A 889 -11.82 -10.27 31.60
CA GLU A 889 -13.00 -10.01 32.43
C GLU A 889 -13.61 -11.33 32.90
N ALA A 890 -13.92 -12.24 31.97
CA ALA A 890 -14.44 -13.56 32.29
C ALA A 890 -13.47 -14.35 33.19
N THR A 891 -12.17 -14.32 32.90
CA THR A 891 -11.17 -15.10 33.67
C THR A 891 -10.97 -14.58 35.09
N LEU A 892 -10.94 -13.25 35.28
CA LEU A 892 -10.84 -12.64 36.61
C LEU A 892 -12.12 -12.88 37.41
N THR A 893 -13.30 -12.71 36.81
CA THR A 893 -14.58 -12.94 37.49
C THR A 893 -14.73 -14.41 37.91
N VAL A 894 -14.51 -15.35 36.99
CA VAL A 894 -14.55 -16.80 37.30
C VAL A 894 -13.45 -17.19 38.29
N GLY A 895 -12.26 -16.60 38.19
CA GLY A 895 -11.16 -16.86 39.12
C GLY A 895 -11.45 -16.39 40.55
N LEU A 896 -12.02 -15.18 40.72
CA LEU A 896 -12.44 -14.68 42.03
C LEU A 896 -13.57 -15.54 42.62
N ILE A 897 -14.55 -15.95 41.81
CA ILE A 897 -15.62 -16.86 42.22
C ILE A 897 -15.05 -18.21 42.68
N ALA A 898 -14.12 -18.80 41.91
CA ALA A 898 -13.48 -20.07 42.23
C ALA A 898 -12.65 -20.05 43.52
N VAL A 899 -12.17 -18.87 43.93
CA VAL A 899 -11.45 -18.64 45.19
C VAL A 899 -12.40 -18.40 46.39
N GLY A 900 -13.69 -18.16 46.12
CA GLY A 900 -14.77 -18.07 47.12
C GLY A 900 -15.49 -16.71 47.19
N LEU A 901 -15.34 -15.83 46.19
CA LEU A 901 -16.05 -14.55 46.15
C LEU A 901 -17.47 -14.71 45.56
N PRO A 902 -18.53 -14.09 46.11
CA PRO A 902 -19.85 -14.08 45.49
C PRO A 902 -19.83 -13.48 44.08
N SER A 903 -20.64 -14.02 43.15
CA SER A 903 -20.74 -13.53 41.77
C SER A 903 -21.21 -12.08 41.67
N GLU A 904 -22.09 -11.68 42.59
CA GLU A 904 -22.62 -10.32 42.74
C GLU A 904 -21.51 -9.29 43.03
N VAL A 905 -20.43 -9.70 43.70
CA VAL A 905 -19.28 -8.84 44.04
C VAL A 905 -18.14 -8.99 43.03
N ALA A 906 -17.94 -10.20 42.50
CA ALA A 906 -16.87 -10.48 41.54
C ALA A 906 -17.00 -9.69 40.24
N ALA A 907 -18.20 -9.57 39.68
CA ALA A 907 -18.40 -8.85 38.42
C ALA A 907 -18.20 -7.32 38.56
N PRO A 908 -18.82 -6.60 39.52
CA PRO A 908 -18.57 -5.17 39.73
C PRO A 908 -17.12 -4.86 40.08
N ALA A 909 -16.46 -5.67 40.92
CA ALA A 909 -15.05 -5.50 41.26
C ALA A 909 -14.13 -5.59 40.04
N VAL A 910 -14.37 -6.57 39.15
CA VAL A 910 -13.61 -6.70 37.89
C VAL A 910 -13.93 -5.56 36.93
N LEU A 911 -15.19 -5.13 36.83
CA LEU A 911 -15.59 -3.98 36.01
C LEU A 911 -14.92 -2.68 36.48
N LEU A 912 -14.91 -2.39 37.78
CA LEU A 912 -14.19 -1.25 38.36
C LEU A 912 -12.68 -1.33 38.08
N TYR A 913 -12.07 -2.51 38.28
CA TYR A 913 -10.67 -2.74 37.95
C TYR A 913 -10.36 -2.45 36.47
N ARG A 914 -11.23 -2.83 35.53
CA ARG A 914 -11.05 -2.56 34.09
C ARG A 914 -11.37 -1.12 33.70
N LEU A 915 -12.33 -0.49 34.36
CA LEU A 915 -12.58 0.94 34.24
C LEU A 915 -11.31 1.74 34.57
N LEU A 916 -10.65 1.41 35.69
CA LEU A 916 -9.46 2.12 36.14
C LEU A 916 -8.17 1.77 35.38
N THR A 917 -8.03 0.54 34.87
CA THR A 917 -6.77 0.09 34.23
C THR A 917 -6.78 0.05 32.70
N LEU A 918 -7.97 -0.01 32.08
CA LEU A 918 -8.13 -0.10 30.62
C LEU A 918 -8.90 1.07 30.01
N TRP A 919 -10.08 1.43 30.53
CA TRP A 919 -10.97 2.40 29.85
C TRP A 919 -10.69 3.87 30.21
N LEU A 920 -10.62 4.21 31.51
CA LEU A 920 -10.36 5.58 31.97
C LEU A 920 -9.01 6.14 31.44
N PRO A 921 -7.91 5.37 31.38
CA PRO A 921 -6.62 5.91 30.95
C PRO A 921 -6.51 6.19 29.44
N VAL A 922 -7.50 5.82 28.63
CA VAL A 922 -7.48 6.01 27.16
C VAL A 922 -7.46 7.50 26.80
N LEU A 923 -8.24 8.31 27.52
CA LEU A 923 -8.36 9.75 27.28
C LEU A 923 -7.04 10.50 27.55
N PRO A 924 -6.39 10.39 28.72
CA PRO A 924 -5.06 10.95 28.91
C PRO A 924 -4.02 10.28 28.01
N GLY A 925 -4.14 8.98 27.73
CA GLY A 925 -3.26 8.26 26.79
C GLY A 925 -3.27 8.89 25.39
N TRP A 926 -4.43 9.21 24.84
CA TRP A 926 -4.57 9.88 23.55
C TRP A 926 -3.96 11.29 23.55
N LEU A 927 -4.16 12.06 24.64
CA LEU A 927 -3.54 13.38 24.82
C LEU A 927 -2.01 13.28 24.83
N PHE A 928 -1.43 12.36 25.61
CA PHE A 928 0.01 12.14 25.66
C PHE A 928 0.58 11.59 24.34
N PHE A 929 -0.13 10.68 23.67
CA PHE A 929 0.25 10.17 22.35
C PHE A 929 0.36 11.30 21.32
N ASN A 930 -0.65 12.16 21.25
CA ASN A 930 -0.65 13.35 20.38
C ASN A 930 0.44 14.35 20.77
N HIS A 931 0.64 14.60 22.06
CA HIS A 931 1.66 15.52 22.57
C HIS A 931 3.08 15.06 22.20
N LEU A 932 3.40 13.79 22.45
CA LEU A 932 4.70 13.19 22.11
C LEU A 932 4.91 13.16 20.59
N THR A 933 3.89 12.82 19.81
CA THR A 933 3.94 12.84 18.34
C THR A 933 4.20 14.24 17.79
N ARG A 934 3.53 15.28 18.34
CA ARG A 934 3.77 16.69 17.96
C ARG A 934 5.20 17.15 18.29
N LYS A 935 5.77 16.70 19.42
CA LYS A 935 7.16 16.98 19.81
C LYS A 935 8.22 16.08 19.14
N GLY A 936 7.82 15.20 18.21
CA GLY A 936 8.73 14.28 17.52
C GLY A 936 9.33 13.19 18.41
N ALA A 937 8.77 12.97 19.61
CA ALA A 937 9.16 11.91 20.56
C ALA A 937 8.50 10.55 20.25
N LEU A 938 7.57 10.51 19.29
CA LEU A 938 6.99 9.32 18.65
C LEU A 938 7.03 9.48 17.12
#